data_AF-A0A2V5RE62-F1
#
_entry.id   AF-A0A2V5RE62-F1
#
_cell.length_a   1.000
_cell.length_b   1.000
_cell.length_c   1.000
_cell.angle_alpha   90.00
_cell.angle_beta   90.00
_cell.angle_gamma   90.00
#
_symmetry.space_group_name_H-M   'P 1'
#
loop_
_entity.id
_entity.type
_entity.pdbx_description
1 polymer ?
#
loop_
_entity_poly.entity_id
_entity_poly.type
_entity_poly.pdbx_seq_one_letter_code
_entity_poly.pdbx_strand_id
1 'polypeptide(L)'
;MIEVRYERGVYLPQQNLWLDPWDAKPFAFISHAHNDHVAPHEEIIVSQRTARLLKSRLPGRRIEHILPFGEKRRVHGLDLMLLPAGHIFGSAQCFLFLGNETLLYTGDFKLRPGKSAEQVQWREADTLIMETTFGLSRYRFPPTQQVVDQIVSFCRETIEAGEVPVLLGYSLGKAQEILCSLDGVGLTPMLHGSVYQMTRIYEQLGQSFCKYVRYRANDVAGKVLICPPSANRSHMLERIPRKRVAMISGWAVDPNAVYRYQVDAAFPLSDHADYDDLIRYVDFVRPRRVFTLHGFAAAFACDLRARGVEAWALTEQNQMELHLSAADNALPVDPCAEVSRTAESTQGSFHKQVSDTRSEFLAFAKVGEAIAATPAKLEKIRLLSDYLRELTSEQLPVITTYFTGRAFAQSDPRTLQVGWSVIVRTLQGATKIDDAAFHSIAARHGDTGKTAFEVLDARTTPRPFTIVESRELFESLHRARGPLAKAQLLQDRFSISSAREGQYIVKILTGDLRIGLREGLVEEAIAKAFDVPLDQVKQANMLLGDIGETAALALRNEVHQAQLSLFRPIKCMLATPLPSAESVWQRFVDVGDVDGGSALATQPAIFLEDKFDGIRAQLHRSADRVEIYSRDLRRITGQFPELVDQATNFQEKLIVDGEIIAFEEGRRLTFFDLQKRLGRKSDGEDLFARAAADVPVAFVAFDLLWLNGESLLRTSLRERRARLSEVRLPPQFQIAKVVSARSAAEIEQAFRQARRHLNEGLMIKDPESLYLPGTRGMFWFKLKKELATLDVVVVAAELGHGKRNNVLSDYTFAVRDETTGGLLRIGKAYSGLTDAEIAELTEHFKQNTLADHGRYREVKPDIVLEVAFNSIQPSARHASGLALRFPRIKAIRRDKNVDSIDTLQYAHELAARDAQIQQSVSPEVA
;
A
#
# COMPACT_ATOMS: atom_id res chain seq x y z
N MET A 1 3.24 -41.45 11.56
CA MET A 1 2.65 -40.39 10.74
C MET A 1 3.53 -39.15 10.83
N ILE A 2 4.09 -38.71 9.71
CA ILE A 2 4.98 -37.55 9.64
C ILE A 2 4.24 -36.27 10.04
N GLU A 3 4.75 -35.54 11.02
CA GLU A 3 4.23 -34.24 11.44
C GLU A 3 4.74 -33.16 10.49
N VAL A 4 3.83 -32.35 9.95
CA VAL A 4 4.13 -31.27 9.01
C VAL A 4 3.53 -29.98 9.54
N ARG A 5 4.35 -28.94 9.69
CA ARG A 5 3.92 -27.59 10.07
C ARG A 5 4.24 -26.63 8.94
N TYR A 6 3.49 -25.54 8.86
CA TYR A 6 3.79 -24.43 7.96
C TYR A 6 3.90 -23.15 8.78
N GLU A 7 5.09 -22.55 8.73
CA GLU A 7 5.48 -21.34 9.47
C GLU A 7 6.30 -20.45 8.51
N ARG A 8 5.64 -19.89 7.49
CA ARG A 8 6.30 -19.15 6.38
C ARG A 8 7.33 -20.01 5.64
N GLY A 9 7.00 -21.27 5.44
CA GLY A 9 7.84 -22.36 4.95
C GLY A 9 7.35 -23.67 5.56
N VAL A 10 7.62 -24.80 4.91
CA VAL A 10 7.23 -26.10 5.47
C VAL A 10 8.30 -26.54 6.48
N TYR A 11 7.89 -26.88 7.69
CA TYR A 11 8.77 -27.37 8.74
C TYR A 11 8.40 -28.80 9.12
N LEU A 12 9.42 -29.66 9.21
CA LEU A 12 9.33 -31.04 9.66
C LEU A 12 9.99 -31.14 11.05
N PRO A 13 9.22 -31.02 12.16
CA PRO A 13 9.79 -30.85 13.49
C PRO A 13 10.67 -32.02 13.94
N GLN A 14 10.27 -33.25 13.61
CA GLN A 14 11.01 -34.46 13.97
C GLN A 14 12.35 -34.58 13.24
N GLN A 15 12.43 -34.02 12.04
CA GLN A 15 13.62 -34.03 11.19
C GLN A 15 14.44 -32.74 11.34
N ASN A 16 13.90 -31.74 12.05
CA ASN A 16 14.44 -30.38 12.13
C ASN A 16 14.85 -29.83 10.75
N LEU A 17 14.00 -30.06 9.74
CA LEU A 17 14.24 -29.68 8.36
C LEU A 17 13.18 -28.69 7.90
N TRP A 18 13.63 -27.55 7.38
CA TRP A 18 12.79 -26.58 6.69
C TRP A 18 12.81 -26.83 5.19
N LEU A 19 11.68 -26.69 4.51
CA LEU A 19 11.55 -26.77 3.05
C LEU A 19 11.03 -25.41 2.55
N ASP A 20 11.82 -24.72 1.73
CA ASP A 20 11.61 -23.37 1.20
C ASP A 20 11.09 -22.33 2.22
N PRO A 21 11.77 -22.12 3.36
CA PRO A 21 11.42 -21.05 4.29
C PRO A 21 11.76 -19.66 3.76
N TRP A 22 10.88 -18.68 4.04
CA TRP A 22 11.00 -17.31 3.55
C TRP A 22 11.99 -16.45 4.37
N ASP A 23 12.26 -16.87 5.61
CA ASP A 23 13.18 -16.22 6.53
C ASP A 23 14.42 -17.09 6.78
N ALA A 24 15.51 -16.46 7.23
CA ALA A 24 16.77 -17.16 7.46
C ALA A 24 16.59 -18.26 8.52
N LYS A 25 17.06 -19.46 8.20
CA LYS A 25 17.00 -20.64 9.07
C LYS A 25 18.38 -21.27 9.20
N PRO A 26 18.66 -21.98 10.30
CA PRO A 26 19.92 -22.70 10.45
C PRO A 26 20.12 -23.78 9.38
N PHE A 27 19.07 -24.57 9.07
CA PHE A 27 19.14 -25.68 8.12
C PHE A 27 17.87 -25.76 7.27
N ALA A 28 18.01 -25.71 5.93
CA ALA A 28 16.87 -25.70 5.01
C ALA A 28 17.14 -26.44 3.69
N PHE A 29 16.11 -26.96 3.06
CA PHE A 29 16.10 -27.35 1.67
C PHE A 29 15.62 -26.18 0.81
N ILE A 30 16.34 -25.90 -0.28
CA ILE A 30 15.94 -24.93 -1.30
C ILE A 30 15.62 -25.69 -2.60
N SER A 31 14.36 -25.66 -3.00
CA SER A 31 13.90 -26.29 -4.25
C SER A 31 14.48 -25.60 -5.47
N HIS A 32 14.50 -24.26 -5.50
CA HIS A 32 14.96 -23.49 -6.65
C HIS A 32 15.33 -22.03 -6.30
N ALA A 33 15.94 -21.31 -7.25
CA ALA A 33 16.55 -20.00 -7.04
C ALA A 33 15.63 -18.80 -7.40
N HIS A 34 14.33 -18.88 -7.11
CA HIS A 34 13.44 -17.71 -7.13
C HIS A 34 13.45 -16.99 -5.78
N ASN A 35 13.06 -15.71 -5.76
CA ASN A 35 13.27 -14.85 -4.58
C ASN A 35 12.36 -15.21 -3.40
N ASP A 36 11.25 -15.86 -3.69
CA ASP A 36 10.22 -16.35 -2.79
C ASP A 36 10.54 -17.71 -2.16
N HIS A 37 11.58 -18.39 -2.63
CA HIS A 37 12.06 -19.67 -2.10
C HIS A 37 13.47 -19.58 -1.50
N VAL A 38 14.03 -18.37 -1.37
CA VAL A 38 15.41 -18.17 -0.90
C VAL A 38 15.49 -17.12 0.20
N ALA A 39 16.21 -17.45 1.26
CA ALA A 39 16.65 -16.52 2.29
C ALA A 39 18.14 -16.77 2.62
N PRO A 40 18.80 -15.89 3.40
CA PRO A 40 20.20 -16.07 3.76
C PRO A 40 20.34 -17.14 4.88
N HIS A 41 19.99 -18.39 4.57
CA HIS A 41 20.16 -19.54 5.48
C HIS A 41 21.65 -19.85 5.70
N GLU A 42 21.94 -20.42 6.87
CA GLU A 42 23.31 -20.79 7.27
C GLU A 42 23.78 -22.06 6.53
N GLU A 43 22.92 -23.07 6.46
CA GLU A 43 23.19 -24.37 5.82
C GLU A 43 22.01 -24.82 4.96
N ILE A 44 22.29 -25.31 3.74
CA ILE A 44 21.26 -25.66 2.77
C ILE A 44 21.48 -27.02 2.08
N ILE A 45 20.38 -27.72 1.79
CA ILE A 45 20.29 -28.85 0.85
C ILE A 45 19.82 -28.27 -0.49
N VAL A 46 20.57 -28.53 -1.57
CA VAL A 46 20.31 -27.90 -2.87
C VAL A 46 20.82 -28.75 -4.03
N SER A 47 20.22 -28.60 -5.22
CA SER A 47 20.76 -29.20 -6.44
C SER A 47 22.02 -28.46 -6.92
N GLN A 48 22.88 -29.13 -7.68
CA GLN A 48 24.11 -28.52 -8.22
C GLN A 48 23.83 -27.26 -9.06
N ARG A 49 22.78 -27.29 -9.86
CA ARG A 49 22.41 -26.18 -10.75
C ARG A 49 21.77 -25.04 -9.98
N THR A 50 20.90 -25.33 -9.01
CA THR A 50 20.32 -24.32 -8.13
C THR A 50 21.40 -23.63 -7.29
N ALA A 51 22.37 -24.36 -6.74
CA ALA A 51 23.50 -23.77 -6.00
C ALA A 51 24.26 -22.73 -6.84
N ARG A 52 24.54 -23.04 -8.11
CA ARG A 52 25.22 -22.12 -9.03
C ARG A 52 24.38 -20.87 -9.31
N LEU A 53 23.07 -21.02 -9.48
CA LEU A 53 22.14 -19.89 -9.67
C LEU A 53 22.03 -19.03 -8.41
N LEU A 54 21.96 -19.64 -7.23
CA LEU A 54 21.92 -18.96 -5.93
C LEU A 54 23.14 -18.08 -5.72
N LYS A 55 24.35 -18.56 -6.06
CA LYS A 55 25.57 -17.76 -5.92
C LYS A 55 25.51 -16.41 -6.66
N SER A 56 24.80 -16.34 -7.78
CA SER A 56 24.62 -15.10 -8.54
C SER A 56 23.46 -14.24 -8.01
N ARG A 57 22.43 -14.84 -7.42
CA ARG A 57 21.19 -14.14 -7.02
C ARG A 57 21.18 -13.72 -5.55
N LEU A 58 21.80 -14.51 -4.68
CA LEU A 58 21.91 -14.27 -3.26
C LEU A 58 23.37 -14.51 -2.80
N PRO A 59 24.27 -13.57 -3.09
CA PRO A 59 25.67 -13.69 -2.67
C PRO A 59 25.75 -13.71 -1.14
N GLY A 60 26.60 -14.57 -0.60
CA GLY A 60 26.78 -14.74 0.83
C GLY A 60 27.59 -16.00 1.15
N ARG A 61 28.02 -16.14 2.40
CA ARG A 61 28.63 -17.37 2.91
C ARG A 61 27.52 -18.26 3.48
N ARG A 62 27.49 -19.52 3.05
CA ARG A 62 26.59 -20.57 3.53
C ARG A 62 27.23 -21.94 3.31
N ILE A 63 26.82 -22.93 4.08
CA ILE A 63 27.22 -24.33 3.90
C ILE A 63 26.23 -24.96 2.90
N GLU A 64 26.72 -25.57 1.82
CA GLU A 64 25.89 -26.14 0.76
C GLU A 64 26.07 -27.65 0.65
N HIS A 65 25.02 -28.42 0.94
CA HIS A 65 24.90 -29.84 0.64
C HIS A 65 24.37 -30.00 -0.78
N ILE A 66 25.29 -30.11 -1.73
CA ILE A 66 24.96 -30.25 -3.14
C ILE A 66 24.67 -31.72 -3.45
N LEU A 67 23.46 -32.02 -3.91
CA LEU A 67 23.06 -33.39 -4.25
C LEU A 67 22.72 -33.54 -5.74
N PRO A 68 23.20 -34.62 -6.39
CA PRO A 68 22.77 -34.98 -7.73
C PRO A 68 21.34 -35.55 -7.72
N PHE A 69 20.63 -35.40 -8.84
CA PHE A 69 19.29 -35.94 -8.99
C PHE A 69 19.30 -37.47 -9.04
N GLY A 70 18.30 -38.09 -8.41
CA GLY A 70 18.09 -39.55 -8.44
C GLY A 70 19.01 -40.36 -7.53
N GLU A 71 19.95 -39.74 -6.81
CA GLU A 71 20.84 -40.44 -5.88
C GLU A 71 20.37 -40.28 -4.43
N LYS A 72 20.28 -41.41 -3.70
CA LYS A 72 20.04 -41.40 -2.25
C LYS A 72 21.30 -40.95 -1.52
N ARG A 73 21.14 -40.01 -0.60
CA ARG A 73 22.22 -39.41 0.20
C ARG A 73 21.75 -39.16 1.63
N ARG A 74 22.70 -39.07 2.55
CA ARG A 74 22.44 -38.81 3.97
C ARG A 74 23.00 -37.45 4.37
N VAL A 75 22.15 -36.57 4.89
CA VAL A 75 22.51 -35.23 5.37
C VAL A 75 21.87 -35.02 6.74
N HIS A 76 22.64 -34.64 7.77
CA HIS A 76 22.13 -34.47 9.15
C HIS A 76 21.34 -35.68 9.68
N GLY A 77 21.79 -36.89 9.32
CA GLY A 77 21.11 -38.14 9.70
C GLY A 77 19.85 -38.47 8.88
N LEU A 78 19.37 -37.55 8.02
CA LEU A 78 18.22 -37.71 7.13
C LEU A 78 18.62 -38.38 5.83
N ASP A 79 17.90 -39.43 5.47
CA ASP A 79 18.01 -40.07 4.16
C ASP A 79 17.10 -39.35 3.16
N LEU A 80 17.67 -38.78 2.11
CA LEU A 80 16.94 -38.02 1.10
C LEU A 80 17.48 -38.20 -0.32
N MET A 81 16.68 -37.82 -1.29
CA MET A 81 17.00 -37.83 -2.72
C MET A 81 16.32 -36.65 -3.38
N LEU A 82 17.03 -35.97 -4.28
CA LEU A 82 16.44 -34.90 -5.07
C LEU A 82 15.91 -35.47 -6.39
N LEU A 83 14.71 -35.04 -6.79
CA LEU A 83 14.13 -35.33 -8.11
C LEU A 83 13.96 -34.02 -8.88
N PRO A 84 14.14 -34.00 -10.21
CA PRO A 84 13.86 -32.79 -10.98
C PRO A 84 12.38 -32.38 -10.88
N ALA A 85 12.11 -31.09 -10.70
CA ALA A 85 10.75 -30.53 -10.60
C ALA A 85 10.23 -29.99 -11.95
N GLY A 86 11.12 -29.72 -12.90
CA GLY A 86 10.79 -29.23 -14.25
C GLY A 86 10.28 -27.79 -14.34
N HIS A 87 10.24 -27.06 -13.23
CA HIS A 87 9.82 -25.66 -13.15
C HIS A 87 10.86 -24.72 -13.79
N ILE A 88 12.07 -24.70 -13.24
CA ILE A 88 13.24 -24.01 -13.81
C ILE A 88 14.46 -24.92 -13.81
N PHE A 89 15.54 -24.53 -14.51
CA PHE A 89 16.74 -25.35 -14.58
C PHE A 89 17.37 -25.58 -13.20
N GLY A 90 17.53 -26.84 -12.83
CA GLY A 90 17.99 -27.24 -11.50
C GLY A 90 16.91 -27.29 -10.42
N SER A 91 15.66 -26.90 -10.71
CA SER A 91 14.56 -27.00 -9.74
C SER A 91 14.39 -28.43 -9.25
N ALA A 92 14.27 -28.59 -7.94
CA ALA A 92 14.35 -29.87 -7.26
C ALA A 92 13.14 -30.09 -6.35
N GLN A 93 12.64 -31.30 -6.38
CA GLN A 93 11.74 -31.87 -5.40
C GLN A 93 12.56 -32.65 -4.37
N CYS A 94 12.15 -32.66 -3.12
CA CYS A 94 12.81 -33.38 -2.04
C CYS A 94 12.03 -34.65 -1.69
N PHE A 95 12.64 -35.81 -1.89
CA PHE A 95 12.10 -37.11 -1.51
C PHE A 95 12.80 -37.61 -0.25
N LEU A 96 12.07 -37.73 0.86
CA LEU A 96 12.58 -38.12 2.17
C LEU A 96 12.19 -39.58 2.50
N PHE A 97 13.16 -40.32 3.04
CA PHE A 97 12.97 -41.67 3.58
C PHE A 97 12.90 -41.60 5.11
N LEU A 98 11.71 -41.73 5.68
CA LEU A 98 11.44 -41.51 7.11
C LEU A 98 11.01 -42.83 7.78
N GLY A 99 11.93 -43.80 7.81
CA GLY A 99 11.67 -45.13 8.35
C GLY A 99 10.75 -45.94 7.44
N ASN A 100 9.52 -46.21 7.90
CA ASN A 100 8.51 -46.95 7.13
C ASN A 100 7.58 -46.03 6.31
N GLU A 101 7.77 -44.70 6.37
CA GLU A 101 6.98 -43.71 5.61
C GLU A 101 7.90 -42.94 4.65
N THR A 102 7.33 -42.47 3.54
CA THR A 102 8.01 -41.65 2.54
C THR A 102 7.27 -40.32 2.32
N LEU A 103 8.03 -39.26 2.05
CA LEU A 103 7.49 -37.92 1.80
C LEU A 103 8.11 -37.33 0.55
N LEU A 104 7.28 -36.83 -0.37
CA LEU A 104 7.71 -36.06 -1.53
C LEU A 104 7.23 -34.61 -1.39
N TYR A 105 8.16 -33.67 -1.33
CA TYR A 105 7.89 -32.24 -1.39
C TYR A 105 8.25 -31.70 -2.76
N THR A 106 7.31 -31.09 -3.47
CA THR A 106 7.51 -30.69 -4.87
C THR A 106 8.24 -29.36 -5.04
N GLY A 107 8.01 -28.40 -4.12
CA GLY A 107 8.18 -26.98 -4.45
C GLY A 107 7.39 -26.61 -5.72
N ASP A 108 7.81 -25.56 -6.41
CA ASP A 108 7.29 -25.23 -7.74
C ASP A 108 7.69 -26.31 -8.74
N PHE A 109 6.70 -26.84 -9.45
CA PHE A 109 6.92 -27.90 -10.42
C PHE A 109 6.07 -27.72 -11.67
N LYS A 110 6.49 -28.39 -12.74
CA LYS A 110 5.81 -28.38 -14.03
C LYS A 110 5.79 -29.79 -14.61
N LEU A 111 4.61 -30.26 -14.96
CA LEU A 111 4.45 -31.58 -15.59
C LEU A 111 4.66 -31.55 -17.11
N ARG A 112 4.25 -30.46 -17.77
CA ARG A 112 4.43 -30.32 -19.22
C ARG A 112 5.92 -30.26 -19.59
N PRO A 113 6.35 -30.98 -20.64
CA PRO A 113 7.74 -31.00 -21.04
C PRO A 113 8.19 -29.61 -21.54
N GLY A 114 9.35 -29.17 -21.05
CA GLY A 114 10.03 -27.96 -21.49
C GLY A 114 11.46 -28.27 -21.95
N LYS A 115 12.04 -27.39 -22.78
CA LYS A 115 13.44 -27.52 -23.24
C LYS A 115 14.46 -26.78 -22.37
N SER A 116 13.98 -25.89 -21.49
CA SER A 116 14.81 -25.00 -20.67
C SER A 116 15.13 -25.53 -19.28
N ALA A 117 14.55 -26.68 -18.90
CA ALA A 117 14.72 -27.31 -17.59
C ALA A 117 14.68 -28.84 -17.75
N GLU A 118 15.14 -29.55 -16.73
CA GLU A 118 15.04 -31.01 -16.66
C GLU A 118 13.57 -31.46 -16.68
N GLN A 119 13.29 -32.63 -17.26
CA GLN A 119 11.94 -33.19 -17.18
C GLN A 119 11.62 -33.58 -15.74
N VAL A 120 10.42 -33.25 -15.28
CA VAL A 120 9.96 -33.64 -13.95
C VAL A 120 10.02 -35.15 -13.81
N GLN A 121 10.43 -35.61 -12.63
CA GLN A 121 10.37 -37.01 -12.25
C GLN A 121 9.58 -37.13 -10.96
N TRP A 122 8.86 -38.24 -10.80
CA TRP A 122 8.08 -38.52 -9.61
C TRP A 122 8.38 -39.93 -9.13
N ARG A 123 7.99 -40.20 -7.88
CA ARG A 123 8.02 -41.52 -7.27
C ARG A 123 6.78 -41.68 -6.42
N GLU A 124 6.38 -42.93 -6.20
CA GLU A 124 5.36 -43.22 -5.21
C GLU A 124 5.84 -42.77 -3.82
N ALA A 125 4.96 -42.09 -3.07
CA ALA A 125 5.26 -41.56 -1.73
C ALA A 125 4.02 -41.63 -0.84
N ASP A 126 4.15 -41.96 0.45
CA ASP A 126 3.00 -42.01 1.37
C ASP A 126 2.37 -40.63 1.60
N THR A 127 3.22 -39.60 1.72
CA THR A 127 2.81 -38.20 1.90
C THR A 127 3.33 -37.35 0.74
N LEU A 128 2.43 -36.67 0.03
CA LEU A 128 2.80 -35.68 -0.99
C LEU A 128 2.56 -34.28 -0.44
N ILE A 129 3.56 -33.42 -0.44
CA ILE A 129 3.40 -31.99 -0.19
C ILE A 129 3.64 -31.26 -1.52
N MET A 130 2.61 -30.62 -2.06
CA MET A 130 2.66 -30.05 -3.40
C MET A 130 2.19 -28.60 -3.47
N GLU A 131 2.82 -27.85 -4.36
CA GLU A 131 2.39 -26.50 -4.72
C GLU A 131 1.17 -26.53 -5.65
N THR A 132 0.23 -25.60 -5.43
CA THR A 132 -1.05 -25.49 -6.13
C THR A 132 -1.33 -24.07 -6.63
N THR A 133 -0.33 -23.40 -7.21
CA THR A 133 -0.41 -22.03 -7.77
C THR A 133 -1.65 -21.84 -8.65
N PHE A 134 -1.95 -22.82 -9.50
CA PHE A 134 -3.10 -22.85 -10.41
C PHE A 134 -4.16 -23.91 -10.03
N GLY A 135 -4.39 -24.11 -8.72
CA GLY A 135 -5.28 -25.14 -8.16
C GLY A 135 -6.78 -24.97 -8.37
N LEU A 136 -7.24 -24.13 -9.30
CA LEU A 136 -8.66 -24.00 -9.65
C LEU A 136 -8.94 -24.53 -11.06
N SER A 137 -10.08 -25.21 -11.23
CA SER A 137 -10.48 -25.87 -12.48
C SER A 137 -10.55 -24.96 -13.71
N ARG A 138 -10.64 -23.64 -13.52
CA ARG A 138 -10.58 -22.63 -14.60
C ARG A 138 -9.17 -22.38 -15.15
N TYR A 139 -8.12 -22.73 -14.41
CA TYR A 139 -6.73 -22.57 -14.86
C TYR A 139 -6.27 -23.85 -15.57
N ARG A 140 -6.81 -24.06 -16.77
CA ARG A 140 -6.37 -25.09 -17.70
C ARG A 140 -5.63 -24.43 -18.84
N PHE A 141 -4.37 -24.79 -19.04
CA PHE A 141 -3.55 -24.15 -20.07
C PHE A 141 -3.78 -24.83 -21.43
N PRO A 142 -3.86 -24.03 -22.51
CA PRO A 142 -3.88 -24.58 -23.86
C PRO A 142 -2.59 -25.37 -24.16
N PRO A 143 -2.59 -26.21 -25.22
CA PRO A 143 -1.39 -26.91 -25.67
C PRO A 143 -0.20 -25.97 -25.86
N THR A 144 0.96 -26.32 -25.31
CA THR A 144 2.16 -25.47 -25.33
C THR A 144 2.54 -25.04 -26.74
N GLN A 145 2.49 -25.95 -27.72
CA GLN A 145 2.82 -25.64 -29.10
C GLN A 145 1.92 -24.56 -29.69
N GLN A 146 0.62 -24.60 -29.40
CA GLN A 146 -0.34 -23.59 -29.86
C GLN A 146 0.02 -22.19 -29.32
N VAL A 147 0.42 -22.09 -28.04
CA VAL A 147 0.82 -20.81 -27.44
C VAL A 147 2.14 -20.31 -28.04
N VAL A 148 3.09 -21.22 -28.27
CA VAL A 148 4.37 -20.89 -28.92
C VAL A 148 4.13 -20.36 -30.34
N ASP A 149 3.27 -21.01 -31.12
CA ASP A 149 2.92 -20.57 -32.48
C ASP A 149 2.28 -19.17 -32.47
N GLN A 150 1.43 -18.87 -31.48
CA GLN A 150 0.87 -17.53 -31.29
C GLN A 150 1.94 -16.47 -30.94
N ILE A 151 2.88 -16.80 -30.06
CA ILE A 151 4.00 -15.91 -29.71
C ILE A 151 4.86 -15.65 -30.96
N VAL A 152 5.13 -16.68 -31.75
CA VAL A 152 5.90 -16.58 -33.00
C VAL A 152 5.16 -15.72 -34.03
N SER A 153 3.85 -15.92 -34.21
CA SER A 153 3.01 -15.09 -35.10
C SER A 153 3.07 -13.63 -34.69
N PHE A 154 2.86 -13.35 -33.40
CA PHE A 154 2.97 -12.01 -32.84
C PHE A 154 4.33 -11.37 -33.13
N CYS A 155 5.42 -12.12 -32.98
CA CYS A 155 6.76 -11.61 -33.28
C CYS A 155 6.95 -11.30 -34.77
N ARG A 156 6.51 -12.18 -35.66
CA ARG A 156 6.64 -12.02 -37.12
C ARG A 156 5.83 -10.83 -37.61
N GLU A 157 4.55 -10.76 -37.24
CA GLU A 157 3.65 -9.65 -37.60
C GLU A 157 4.19 -8.30 -37.10
N THR A 158 4.73 -8.26 -35.89
CA THR A 158 5.31 -7.03 -35.32
C THR A 158 6.54 -6.58 -36.11
N ILE A 159 7.43 -7.51 -36.50
CA ILE A 159 8.61 -7.20 -37.30
C ILE A 159 8.22 -6.77 -38.72
N GLU A 160 7.25 -7.44 -39.35
CA GLU A 160 6.71 -7.08 -40.66
C GLU A 160 6.08 -5.67 -40.66
N ALA A 161 5.45 -5.27 -39.56
CA ALA A 161 4.93 -3.92 -39.35
C ALA A 161 6.02 -2.85 -39.11
N GLY A 162 7.30 -3.24 -39.07
CA GLY A 162 8.43 -2.35 -38.79
C GLY A 162 8.55 -1.96 -37.32
N GLU A 163 8.00 -2.76 -36.41
CA GLU A 163 7.99 -2.53 -34.97
C GLU A 163 8.85 -3.57 -34.23
N VAL A 164 9.23 -3.29 -32.99
CA VAL A 164 10.04 -4.21 -32.18
C VAL A 164 9.12 -5.05 -31.29
N PRO A 165 9.05 -6.38 -31.46
CA PRO A 165 8.34 -7.24 -30.52
C PRO A 165 9.10 -7.36 -29.20
N VAL A 166 8.41 -7.10 -28.11
CA VAL A 166 8.92 -7.19 -26.74
C VAL A 166 8.15 -8.27 -26.00
N LEU A 167 8.85 -9.30 -25.52
CA LEU A 167 8.28 -10.40 -24.74
C LEU A 167 8.68 -10.24 -23.27
N LEU A 168 7.70 -10.00 -22.41
CA LEU A 168 7.89 -9.91 -20.97
C LEU A 168 7.83 -11.30 -20.35
N GLY A 169 8.92 -11.73 -19.73
CA GLY A 169 9.02 -13.00 -19.01
C GLY A 169 10.04 -12.91 -17.89
N TYR A 170 9.76 -13.56 -16.76
CA TYR A 170 10.67 -13.59 -15.61
C TYR A 170 12.09 -13.98 -16.02
N SER A 171 13.08 -13.28 -15.46
CA SER A 171 14.47 -13.37 -15.93
C SER A 171 15.14 -14.73 -15.70
N LEU A 172 14.58 -15.55 -14.81
CA LEU A 172 14.99 -16.91 -14.53
C LEU A 172 13.81 -17.86 -14.75
N GLY A 173 13.98 -18.85 -15.63
CA GLY A 173 12.93 -19.81 -15.98
C GLY A 173 12.20 -19.39 -17.25
N LYS A 174 11.16 -18.55 -17.09
CA LYS A 174 10.29 -18.09 -18.17
C LYS A 174 11.03 -17.54 -19.39
N ALA A 175 12.02 -16.66 -19.20
CA ALA A 175 12.75 -16.07 -20.31
C ALA A 175 13.60 -17.11 -21.09
N GLN A 176 14.16 -18.10 -20.40
CA GLN A 176 14.88 -19.21 -21.03
C GLN A 176 13.93 -20.16 -21.76
N GLU A 177 12.72 -20.37 -21.23
CA GLU A 177 11.67 -21.12 -21.92
C GLU A 177 11.22 -20.45 -23.22
N ILE A 178 11.00 -19.12 -23.19
CA ILE A 178 10.73 -18.33 -24.40
C ILE A 178 11.88 -18.49 -25.38
N LEU A 179 13.13 -18.38 -24.92
CA LEU A 179 14.32 -18.49 -25.77
C LEU A 179 14.40 -19.86 -26.48
N CYS A 180 14.17 -20.96 -25.76
CA CYS A 180 14.10 -22.30 -26.35
C CYS A 180 12.93 -22.46 -27.32
N SER A 181 11.82 -21.74 -27.11
CA SER A 181 10.64 -21.80 -27.98
C SER A 181 10.84 -21.06 -29.31
N LEU A 182 11.79 -20.11 -29.37
CA LEU A 182 12.16 -19.38 -30.58
C LEU A 182 13.24 -20.10 -31.41
N ASP A 183 13.74 -21.25 -30.96
CA ASP A 183 14.75 -22.02 -31.66
C ASP A 183 14.24 -22.59 -32.99
N GLY A 184 15.02 -22.46 -34.06
CA GLY A 184 14.65 -22.90 -35.41
C GLY A 184 13.61 -22.04 -36.14
N VAL A 185 13.11 -20.96 -35.53
CA VAL A 185 12.00 -20.15 -36.09
C VAL A 185 12.48 -19.05 -37.07
N GLY A 186 13.79 -18.79 -37.12
CA GLY A 186 14.40 -17.74 -37.94
C GLY A 186 14.33 -16.32 -37.35
N LEU A 187 13.90 -16.19 -36.10
CA LEU A 187 13.91 -14.93 -35.35
C LEU A 187 15.23 -14.77 -34.59
N THR A 188 15.66 -13.53 -34.37
CA THR A 188 16.87 -13.24 -33.57
C THR A 188 16.48 -12.68 -32.20
N PRO A 189 16.58 -13.47 -31.11
CA PRO A 189 16.31 -12.99 -29.76
C PRO A 189 17.39 -12.01 -29.28
N MET A 190 16.95 -10.94 -28.63
CA MET A 190 17.75 -9.95 -27.95
C MET A 190 17.39 -9.95 -26.46
N LEU A 191 18.37 -10.07 -25.57
CA LEU A 191 18.13 -10.28 -24.14
C LEU A 191 18.45 -9.03 -23.32
N HIS A 192 17.52 -8.66 -22.43
CA HIS A 192 17.76 -7.70 -21.35
C HIS A 192 18.94 -8.15 -20.47
N GLY A 193 19.62 -7.20 -19.80
CA GLY A 193 20.83 -7.48 -19.01
C GLY A 193 20.68 -8.60 -17.99
N SER A 194 19.58 -8.60 -17.21
CA SER A 194 19.30 -9.65 -16.22
C SER A 194 19.00 -11.01 -16.85
N VAL A 195 18.25 -11.03 -17.96
CA VAL A 195 17.93 -12.25 -18.72
C VAL A 195 19.21 -12.83 -19.32
N TYR A 196 20.02 -11.99 -19.95
CA TYR A 196 21.31 -12.36 -20.53
C TYR A 196 22.23 -13.00 -19.49
N GLN A 197 22.33 -12.41 -18.30
CA GLN A 197 23.15 -12.95 -17.21
C GLN A 197 22.69 -14.36 -16.80
N MET A 198 21.39 -14.57 -16.59
CA MET A 198 20.85 -15.89 -16.22
C MET A 198 21.06 -16.92 -17.33
N THR A 199 20.80 -16.55 -18.59
CA THR A 199 21.03 -17.43 -19.75
C THR A 199 22.49 -17.85 -19.85
N ARG A 200 23.45 -16.95 -19.60
CA ARG A 200 24.89 -17.30 -19.57
C ARG A 200 25.23 -18.31 -18.47
N ILE A 201 24.56 -18.26 -17.32
CA ILE A 201 24.77 -19.25 -16.25
C ILE A 201 24.25 -20.62 -16.68
N TYR A 202 23.11 -20.67 -17.39
CA TYR A 202 22.56 -21.92 -17.94
C TYR A 202 23.55 -22.55 -18.95
N GLU A 203 24.15 -21.75 -19.84
CA GLU A 203 25.16 -22.22 -20.80
C GLU A 203 26.41 -22.77 -20.11
N GLN A 204 26.90 -22.12 -19.05
CA GLN A 204 28.04 -22.61 -18.24
C GLN A 204 27.76 -23.98 -17.61
N LEU A 205 26.50 -24.34 -17.45
CA LEU A 205 26.02 -25.59 -16.85
C LEU A 205 25.56 -26.61 -17.92
N GLY A 206 25.88 -26.35 -19.20
CA GLY A 206 25.67 -27.28 -20.31
C GLY A 206 24.35 -27.14 -21.06
N GLN A 207 23.50 -26.17 -20.74
CA GLN A 207 22.27 -25.90 -21.50
C GLN A 207 22.60 -25.17 -22.80
N SER A 208 21.97 -25.58 -23.91
CA SER A 208 22.12 -24.91 -25.21
C SER A 208 20.86 -24.11 -25.56
N PHE A 209 21.07 -22.96 -26.19
CA PHE A 209 20.02 -22.07 -26.69
C PHE A 209 20.27 -21.69 -28.14
N CYS A 210 19.23 -21.17 -28.81
CA CYS A 210 19.37 -20.55 -30.12
C CYS A 210 20.28 -19.31 -30.07
N LYS A 211 20.76 -18.85 -31.23
CA LYS A 211 21.64 -17.69 -31.30
C LYS A 211 20.90 -16.43 -30.79
N TYR A 212 21.42 -15.82 -29.73
CA TYR A 212 20.88 -14.59 -29.14
C TYR A 212 21.94 -13.49 -29.02
N VAL A 213 21.49 -12.24 -28.87
CA VAL A 213 22.35 -11.08 -28.64
C VAL A 213 21.99 -10.35 -27.35
N ARG A 214 22.94 -9.64 -26.75
CA ARG A 214 22.66 -8.76 -25.60
C ARG A 214 22.01 -7.47 -26.08
N TYR A 215 21.05 -6.95 -25.32
CA TYR A 215 20.38 -5.69 -25.61
C TYR A 215 21.36 -4.54 -25.85
N ARG A 216 21.14 -3.82 -26.97
CA ARG A 216 21.82 -2.59 -27.35
C ARG A 216 20.78 -1.61 -27.91
N ALA A 217 20.72 -0.41 -27.34
CA ALA A 217 19.67 0.57 -27.67
C ALA A 217 19.59 0.92 -29.16
N ASN A 218 20.73 0.94 -29.86
CA ASN A 218 20.81 1.36 -31.26
C ASN A 218 20.64 0.21 -32.27
N ASP A 219 20.37 -1.02 -31.82
CA ASP A 219 20.38 -2.23 -32.69
C ASP A 219 19.15 -3.13 -32.45
N VAL A 220 17.99 -2.53 -32.18
CA VAL A 220 16.76 -3.27 -31.83
C VAL A 220 15.93 -3.73 -33.04
N ALA A 221 16.14 -3.14 -34.22
CA ALA A 221 15.34 -3.42 -35.41
C ALA A 221 15.49 -4.88 -35.88
N GLY A 222 14.35 -5.50 -36.26
CA GLY A 222 14.29 -6.88 -36.76
C GLY A 222 14.58 -7.98 -35.72
N LYS A 223 14.63 -7.64 -34.42
CA LYS A 223 14.94 -8.57 -33.34
C LYS A 223 13.82 -8.65 -32.32
N VAL A 224 13.77 -9.74 -31.56
CA VAL A 224 12.76 -9.97 -30.51
C VAL A 224 13.37 -9.68 -29.15
N LEU A 225 12.92 -8.62 -28.48
CA LEU A 225 13.45 -8.24 -27.17
C LEU A 225 12.78 -9.04 -26.05
N ILE A 226 13.54 -9.82 -25.30
CA ILE A 226 13.07 -10.55 -24.11
C ILE A 226 13.55 -9.81 -22.86
N CYS A 227 12.62 -9.38 -22.01
CA CYS A 227 12.93 -8.61 -20.80
C CYS A 227 12.02 -8.99 -19.61
N PRO A 228 12.44 -8.73 -18.36
CA PRO A 228 11.60 -9.01 -17.20
C PRO A 228 10.35 -8.11 -17.18
N PRO A 229 9.24 -8.54 -16.54
CA PRO A 229 8.03 -7.71 -16.43
C PRO A 229 8.27 -6.33 -15.80
N SER A 230 9.25 -6.21 -14.89
CA SER A 230 9.67 -4.93 -14.31
C SER A 230 10.19 -3.92 -15.35
N ALA A 231 10.59 -4.37 -16.54
CA ALA A 231 11.04 -3.52 -17.61
C ALA A 231 9.91 -2.86 -18.42
N ASN A 232 8.64 -3.29 -18.28
CA ASN A 232 7.50 -2.86 -19.11
C ASN A 232 7.35 -1.33 -19.18
N ARG A 233 7.70 -0.61 -18.10
CA ARG A 233 7.66 0.86 -18.01
C ARG A 233 9.02 1.50 -17.74
N SER A 234 10.10 0.79 -18.10
CA SER A 234 11.44 1.31 -17.94
C SER A 234 11.79 2.29 -19.06
N HIS A 235 12.64 3.26 -18.76
CA HIS A 235 13.21 4.19 -19.74
C HIS A 235 13.85 3.44 -20.94
N MET A 236 14.34 2.22 -20.72
CA MET A 236 14.88 1.37 -21.78
C MET A 236 13.83 1.05 -22.86
N LEU A 237 12.63 0.60 -22.46
CA LEU A 237 11.57 0.30 -23.42
C LEU A 237 10.91 1.57 -23.96
N GLU A 238 10.80 2.64 -23.18
CA GLU A 238 10.26 3.93 -23.64
C GLU A 238 11.10 4.53 -24.78
N ARG A 239 12.42 4.30 -24.79
CA ARG A 239 13.33 4.72 -25.88
C ARG A 239 13.12 3.96 -27.20
N ILE A 240 12.37 2.87 -27.20
CA ILE A 240 12.01 2.13 -28.42
C ILE A 240 10.70 2.73 -28.95
N PRO A 241 10.74 3.57 -30.00
CA PRO A 241 9.60 4.39 -30.41
C PRO A 241 8.46 3.56 -31.00
N ARG A 242 8.77 2.47 -31.72
CA ARG A 242 7.78 1.55 -32.30
C ARG A 242 8.00 0.15 -31.73
N LYS A 243 7.13 -0.27 -30.81
CA LYS A 243 7.18 -1.58 -30.15
C LYS A 243 5.78 -2.11 -29.90
N ARG A 244 5.65 -3.43 -29.89
CA ARG A 244 4.49 -4.14 -29.32
C ARG A 244 4.97 -5.02 -28.19
N VAL A 245 4.31 -4.92 -27.06
CA VAL A 245 4.69 -5.61 -25.83
C VAL A 245 3.71 -6.74 -25.54
N ALA A 246 4.23 -7.94 -25.29
CA ALA A 246 3.43 -9.10 -24.89
C ALA A 246 3.86 -9.61 -23.51
N MET A 247 2.89 -9.95 -22.66
CA MET A 247 3.14 -10.61 -21.38
C MET A 247 3.06 -12.13 -21.52
N ILE A 248 4.08 -12.84 -21.06
CA ILE A 248 4.14 -14.31 -21.09
C ILE A 248 4.00 -14.84 -19.67
N SER A 249 2.82 -15.36 -19.31
CA SER A 249 2.51 -15.82 -17.95
C SER A 249 1.34 -16.79 -17.93
N GLY A 250 1.35 -17.78 -17.04
CA GLY A 250 0.20 -18.68 -16.83
C GLY A 250 -1.09 -17.95 -16.44
N TRP A 251 -1.00 -16.75 -15.85
CA TRP A 251 -2.16 -15.91 -15.55
C TRP A 251 -2.86 -15.33 -16.78
N ALA A 252 -2.23 -15.40 -17.96
CA ALA A 252 -2.80 -14.91 -19.22
C ALA A 252 -3.91 -15.80 -19.80
N VAL A 253 -4.32 -16.86 -19.09
CA VAL A 253 -5.58 -17.58 -19.37
C VAL A 253 -6.78 -16.66 -19.16
N ASP A 254 -6.66 -15.66 -18.27
CA ASP A 254 -7.68 -14.65 -18.05
C ASP A 254 -7.73 -13.66 -19.23
N PRO A 255 -8.88 -13.48 -19.91
CA PRO A 255 -9.03 -12.52 -20.99
C PRO A 255 -8.66 -11.08 -20.61
N ASN A 256 -8.75 -10.71 -19.32
CA ASN A 256 -8.41 -9.38 -18.83
C ASN A 256 -6.90 -9.18 -18.61
N ALA A 257 -6.06 -10.18 -18.87
CA ALA A 257 -4.62 -10.10 -18.61
C ALA A 257 -3.95 -8.95 -19.38
N VAL A 258 -4.39 -8.66 -20.60
CA VAL A 258 -3.88 -7.55 -21.43
C VAL A 258 -4.06 -6.20 -20.70
N TYR A 259 -5.25 -5.97 -20.13
CA TYR A 259 -5.54 -4.75 -19.36
C TYR A 259 -4.83 -4.74 -18.01
N ARG A 260 -4.76 -5.89 -17.33
CA ARG A 260 -4.09 -6.05 -16.02
C ARG A 260 -2.59 -5.71 -16.12
N TYR A 261 -1.92 -6.25 -17.13
CA TYR A 261 -0.48 -6.07 -17.34
C TYR A 261 -0.15 -4.82 -18.16
N GLN A 262 -1.16 -4.17 -18.77
CA GLN A 262 -1.00 -3.01 -19.64
C GLN A 262 0.01 -3.29 -20.76
N VAL A 263 -0.31 -4.30 -21.56
CA VAL A 263 0.48 -4.80 -22.69
C VAL A 263 -0.42 -4.89 -23.91
N ASP A 264 0.15 -5.10 -25.09
CA ASP A 264 -0.59 -5.23 -26.36
C ASP A 264 -1.10 -6.66 -26.59
N ALA A 265 -0.45 -7.66 -25.98
CA ALA A 265 -0.86 -9.06 -26.03
C ALA A 265 -0.50 -9.81 -24.74
N ALA A 266 -1.18 -10.91 -24.45
CA ALA A 266 -0.85 -11.78 -23.32
C ALA A 266 -0.98 -13.24 -23.73
N PHE A 267 0.01 -14.08 -23.40
CA PHE A 267 0.07 -15.47 -23.82
C PHE A 267 0.22 -16.42 -22.62
N PRO A 268 -0.65 -17.44 -22.48
CA PRO A 268 -0.70 -18.35 -21.33
C PRO A 268 0.39 -19.44 -21.35
N LEU A 269 1.66 -19.04 -21.43
CA LEU A 269 2.79 -19.96 -21.29
C LEU A 269 3.28 -19.97 -19.85
N SER A 270 3.09 -21.09 -19.15
CA SER A 270 3.41 -21.26 -17.72
C SER A 270 4.57 -22.22 -17.47
N ASP A 271 5.35 -21.92 -16.43
CA ASP A 271 6.41 -22.73 -15.84
C ASP A 271 5.90 -23.49 -14.59
N HIS A 272 4.59 -23.44 -14.32
CA HIS A 272 3.93 -24.24 -13.29
C HIS A 272 2.97 -25.25 -13.91
N ALA A 273 2.64 -26.29 -13.14
CA ALA A 273 1.54 -27.19 -13.40
C ALA A 273 0.19 -26.44 -13.39
N ASP A 274 -0.67 -26.75 -14.37
CA ASP A 274 -2.06 -26.30 -14.37
C ASP A 274 -2.97 -27.26 -13.59
N TYR A 275 -4.26 -26.97 -13.51
CA TYR A 275 -5.19 -27.81 -12.73
C TYR A 275 -5.16 -29.30 -13.13
N ASP A 276 -5.12 -29.61 -14.42
CA ASP A 276 -5.11 -31.00 -14.91
C ASP A 276 -3.74 -31.68 -14.72
N ASP A 277 -2.64 -30.92 -14.80
CA ASP A 277 -1.31 -31.39 -14.42
C ASP A 277 -1.23 -31.71 -12.93
N LEU A 278 -1.80 -30.86 -12.05
CA LEU A 278 -1.79 -31.06 -10.60
C LEU A 278 -2.52 -32.36 -10.22
N ILE A 279 -3.71 -32.61 -10.79
CA ILE A 279 -4.47 -33.85 -10.59
C ILE A 279 -3.67 -35.06 -11.06
N ARG A 280 -3.13 -35.01 -12.29
CA ARG A 280 -2.31 -36.12 -12.83
C ARG A 280 -1.08 -36.40 -11.99
N TYR A 281 -0.48 -35.36 -11.40
CA TYR A 281 0.68 -35.53 -10.54
C TYR A 281 0.33 -36.30 -9.26
N VAL A 282 -0.84 -36.05 -8.67
CA VAL A 282 -1.36 -36.84 -7.55
C VAL A 282 -1.56 -38.30 -7.97
N ASP A 283 -2.14 -38.55 -9.14
CA ASP A 283 -2.35 -39.91 -9.67
C ASP A 283 -1.03 -40.66 -9.93
N PHE A 284 0.02 -39.95 -10.31
CA PHE A 284 1.36 -40.48 -10.55
C PHE A 284 2.11 -40.82 -9.25
N VAL A 285 1.96 -40.00 -8.21
CA VAL A 285 2.60 -40.20 -6.90
C VAL A 285 1.84 -41.21 -6.03
N ARG A 286 0.53 -41.41 -6.28
CA ARG A 286 -0.36 -42.30 -5.51
C ARG A 286 -0.23 -42.15 -3.98
N PRO A 287 -0.32 -40.93 -3.44
CA PRO A 287 -0.12 -40.73 -2.02
C PRO A 287 -1.31 -41.21 -1.20
N ARG A 288 -1.03 -41.63 0.04
CA ARG A 288 -2.10 -41.88 1.03
C ARG A 288 -2.74 -40.58 1.46
N ARG A 289 -1.93 -39.52 1.57
CA ARG A 289 -2.39 -38.17 1.90
C ARG A 289 -1.63 -37.07 1.15
N VAL A 290 -2.32 -35.97 0.87
CA VAL A 290 -1.79 -34.81 0.15
C VAL A 290 -1.87 -33.56 1.03
N PHE A 291 -0.76 -32.83 1.10
CA PHE A 291 -0.69 -31.49 1.62
C PHE A 291 -0.54 -30.50 0.48
N THR A 292 -1.41 -29.50 0.43
CA THR A 292 -1.41 -28.47 -0.62
C THR A 292 -0.87 -27.15 -0.08
N LEU A 293 -0.11 -26.45 -0.91
CA LEU A 293 0.61 -25.20 -0.60
C LEU A 293 0.34 -24.15 -1.67
N HIS A 294 0.43 -22.87 -1.29
CA HIS A 294 0.40 -21.71 -2.18
C HIS A 294 -0.86 -21.62 -3.09
N GLY A 295 -1.03 -20.49 -3.79
CA GLY A 295 -2.15 -20.27 -4.71
C GLY A 295 -3.53 -20.60 -4.13
N PHE A 296 -4.14 -21.66 -4.64
CA PHE A 296 -5.51 -22.09 -4.30
C PHE A 296 -5.57 -23.38 -3.49
N ALA A 297 -4.58 -23.60 -2.62
CA ALA A 297 -4.40 -24.81 -1.80
C ALA A 297 -5.69 -25.36 -1.17
N ALA A 298 -6.46 -24.53 -0.44
CA ALA A 298 -7.67 -24.98 0.23
C ALA A 298 -8.76 -25.48 -0.74
N ALA A 299 -8.91 -24.81 -1.89
CA ALA A 299 -9.88 -25.20 -2.91
C ALA A 299 -9.44 -26.50 -3.61
N PHE A 300 -8.16 -26.62 -3.96
CA PHE A 300 -7.63 -27.83 -4.59
C PHE A 300 -7.67 -29.04 -3.65
N ALA A 301 -7.36 -28.86 -2.37
CA ALA A 301 -7.53 -29.92 -1.36
C ALA A 301 -8.99 -30.36 -1.23
N CYS A 302 -9.95 -29.44 -1.34
CA CYS A 302 -11.37 -29.78 -1.37
C CYS A 302 -11.72 -30.65 -2.58
N ASP A 303 -11.24 -30.27 -3.76
CA ASP A 303 -11.45 -31.04 -5.00
C ASP A 303 -10.84 -32.45 -4.92
N LEU A 304 -9.66 -32.59 -4.30
CA LEU A 304 -9.02 -33.89 -4.06
C LEU A 304 -9.84 -34.77 -3.09
N ARG A 305 -10.36 -34.19 -2.00
CA ARG A 305 -11.24 -34.92 -1.07
C ARG A 305 -12.54 -35.37 -1.74
N ALA A 306 -13.12 -34.53 -2.60
CA ALA A 306 -14.29 -34.90 -3.39
C ALA A 306 -14.01 -36.09 -4.35
N ARG A 307 -12.74 -36.32 -4.70
CA ARG A 307 -12.27 -37.47 -5.51
C ARG A 307 -11.82 -38.66 -4.67
N GLY A 308 -11.99 -38.62 -3.35
CA GLY A 308 -11.61 -39.71 -2.44
C GLY A 308 -10.13 -39.72 -2.05
N VAL A 309 -9.37 -38.66 -2.33
CA VAL A 309 -7.98 -38.51 -1.88
C VAL A 309 -7.95 -37.76 -0.55
N GLU A 310 -7.29 -38.31 0.47
CA GLU A 310 -7.10 -37.61 1.74
C GLU A 310 -6.21 -36.37 1.49
N ALA A 311 -6.76 -35.16 1.60
CA ALA A 311 -6.03 -33.95 1.25
C ALA A 311 -6.34 -32.77 2.16
N TRP A 312 -5.31 -32.00 2.51
CA TRP A 312 -5.36 -30.88 3.44
C TRP A 312 -4.52 -29.71 2.92
N ALA A 313 -4.97 -28.47 3.08
CA ALA A 313 -4.11 -27.31 2.80
C ALA A 313 -3.28 -26.97 4.03
N LEU A 314 -1.97 -26.76 3.88
CA LEU A 314 -1.10 -26.36 4.99
C LEU A 314 -1.23 -24.85 5.29
N THR A 315 -2.46 -24.45 5.60
CA THR A 315 -2.82 -23.15 6.18
C THR A 315 -3.04 -23.32 7.68
N GLU A 316 -2.76 -22.28 8.50
CA GLU A 316 -2.87 -22.35 9.97
C GLU A 316 -4.19 -22.95 10.49
N GLN A 317 -5.32 -22.78 9.79
CA GLN A 317 -6.63 -23.33 10.18
C GLN A 317 -6.72 -24.87 10.07
N ASN A 318 -6.15 -25.48 9.04
CA ASN A 318 -6.19 -26.94 8.86
C ASN A 318 -5.09 -27.66 9.65
N GLN A 319 -4.02 -26.96 10.05
CA GLN A 319 -3.01 -27.52 10.97
C GLN A 319 -3.64 -27.90 12.31
N MET A 320 -4.60 -27.10 12.79
CA MET A 320 -5.33 -27.41 14.01
C MET A 320 -6.25 -28.65 13.85
N GLU A 321 -6.84 -28.85 12.67
CA GLU A 321 -7.66 -30.05 12.34
C GLU A 321 -6.79 -31.31 12.20
N LEU A 322 -5.57 -31.21 11.65
CA LEU A 322 -4.60 -32.31 11.54
C LEU A 322 -4.12 -32.85 12.90
N HIS A 323 -4.04 -31.97 13.91
CA HIS A 323 -3.70 -32.37 15.27
C HIS A 323 -4.85 -33.09 15.99
N LEU A 324 -6.11 -32.81 15.62
CA LEU A 324 -7.29 -33.43 16.20
C LEU A 324 -7.52 -34.85 15.67
N SER A 325 -7.24 -35.11 14.38
CA SER A 325 -7.41 -36.44 13.77
C SER A 325 -6.40 -37.50 14.24
N ALA A 326 -5.29 -37.10 14.88
CA ALA A 326 -4.31 -38.04 15.42
C ALA A 326 -4.73 -38.67 16.76
N ALA A 327 -5.80 -38.16 17.39
CA ALA A 327 -6.21 -38.56 18.74
C ALA A 327 -7.42 -39.50 18.83
N ASP A 328 -8.22 -39.67 17.77
CA ASP A 328 -9.50 -40.39 17.88
C ASP A 328 -9.53 -41.67 17.03
N ASN A 329 -9.13 -42.78 17.66
CA ASN A 329 -9.57 -44.12 17.28
C ASN A 329 -10.72 -44.51 18.22
N ALA A 330 -11.96 -44.21 17.84
CA ALA A 330 -13.15 -44.82 18.45
C ALA A 330 -14.28 -44.96 17.41
N LEU A 331 -14.91 -46.14 17.45
CA LEU A 331 -15.91 -46.69 16.53
C LEU A 331 -17.21 -45.86 16.40
N PRO A 332 -18.00 -46.04 15.32
CA PRO A 332 -19.19 -45.24 15.05
C PRO A 332 -20.39 -45.70 15.90
N VAL A 333 -21.17 -44.75 16.43
CA VAL A 333 -22.47 -45.04 17.05
C VAL A 333 -23.54 -44.08 16.54
N ASP A 334 -24.69 -44.68 16.20
CA ASP A 334 -25.88 -44.14 15.55
C ASP A 334 -26.59 -42.97 16.28
N PRO A 335 -27.35 -42.13 15.54
CA PRO A 335 -28.10 -41.01 16.08
C PRO A 335 -29.54 -41.41 16.38
N CYS A 336 -29.87 -41.65 17.65
CA CYS A 336 -31.21 -41.42 18.23
C CYS A 336 -31.28 -41.95 19.66
N ALA A 337 -31.37 -41.06 20.65
CA ALA A 337 -32.13 -41.33 21.87
C ALA A 337 -32.36 -40.02 22.64
N GLU A 338 -33.59 -39.88 23.06
CA GLU A 338 -34.20 -38.70 23.65
C GLU A 338 -34.37 -38.93 25.17
N VAL A 339 -34.52 -37.84 25.93
CA VAL A 339 -35.23 -37.72 27.23
C VAL A 339 -34.45 -37.86 28.58
N SER A 340 -34.36 -36.70 29.24
CA SER A 340 -34.67 -36.38 30.67
C SER A 340 -33.69 -36.53 31.85
N ARG A 341 -33.63 -35.40 32.59
CA ARG A 341 -33.62 -35.19 34.07
C ARG A 341 -32.30 -35.60 34.77
N THR A 342 -31.73 -34.89 35.74
CA THR A 342 -32.24 -34.00 36.81
C THR A 342 -31.14 -33.03 37.25
N ALA A 343 -31.53 -31.82 37.66
CA ALA A 343 -30.68 -30.90 38.40
C ALA A 343 -30.80 -31.17 39.91
N GLU A 344 -29.67 -31.19 40.61
CA GLU A 344 -29.60 -30.89 42.04
C GLU A 344 -28.50 -29.86 42.32
N SER A 345 -28.84 -28.99 43.26
CA SER A 345 -28.32 -27.66 43.54
C SER A 345 -27.10 -27.65 44.46
N THR A 346 -26.26 -26.63 44.31
CA THR A 346 -25.77 -25.89 45.49
C THR A 346 -25.58 -24.42 45.12
N GLN A 347 -26.32 -23.56 45.84
CA GLN A 347 -26.41 -22.13 45.68
C GLN A 347 -25.15 -21.43 46.21
N GLY A 348 -24.60 -20.52 45.40
CA GLY A 348 -23.76 -19.41 45.83
C GLY A 348 -24.37 -18.13 45.27
N SER A 349 -25.05 -17.37 46.12
CA SER A 349 -25.79 -16.15 45.78
C SER A 349 -24.83 -15.00 45.45
N PHE A 350 -24.87 -14.48 44.22
CA PHE A 350 -24.57 -13.08 43.92
C PHE A 350 -25.63 -12.51 42.97
N HIS A 351 -26.03 -11.28 43.27
CA HIS A 351 -27.30 -10.65 42.92
C HIS A 351 -27.72 -10.74 41.45
N LYS A 352 -28.92 -11.29 41.25
CA LYS A 352 -29.72 -11.20 40.04
C LYS A 352 -30.52 -9.89 40.08
N GLN A 353 -30.10 -8.87 39.34
CA GLN A 353 -31.02 -7.83 38.85
C GLN A 353 -31.44 -8.23 37.43
N VAL A 354 -32.61 -8.84 37.33
CA VAL A 354 -33.34 -8.92 36.07
C VAL A 354 -33.98 -7.56 35.86
N SER A 355 -33.39 -6.72 35.00
CA SER A 355 -34.04 -5.52 34.48
C SER A 355 -33.94 -5.48 32.95
N ASP A 356 -35.11 -5.58 32.30
CA ASP A 356 -35.46 -5.17 30.93
C ASP A 356 -34.32 -5.29 29.89
N THR A 357 -34.15 -6.46 29.27
CA THR A 357 -33.06 -6.79 28.32
C THR A 357 -33.18 -6.05 26.98
N ARG A 358 -32.98 -4.73 26.99
CA ARG A 358 -32.79 -3.91 25.78
C ARG A 358 -31.34 -4.01 25.33
N SER A 359 -31.11 -4.24 24.05
CA SER A 359 -29.76 -4.25 23.48
C SER A 359 -29.11 -2.85 23.50
N GLU A 360 -27.92 -2.74 24.12
CA GLU A 360 -27.16 -1.49 24.21
C GLU A 360 -26.60 -1.06 22.84
N PHE A 361 -26.10 -2.02 22.05
CA PHE A 361 -25.57 -1.74 20.72
C PHE A 361 -26.68 -1.30 19.76
N LEU A 362 -27.90 -1.80 19.94
CA LEU A 362 -29.07 -1.31 19.21
C LEU A 362 -29.38 0.16 19.56
N ALA A 363 -29.21 0.58 20.81
CA ALA A 363 -29.38 1.97 21.21
C ALA A 363 -28.37 2.88 20.49
N PHE A 364 -27.08 2.49 20.47
CA PHE A 364 -26.05 3.16 19.68
C PHE A 364 -26.44 3.28 18.20
N ALA A 365 -26.88 2.18 17.58
CA ALA A 365 -27.26 2.17 16.17
C ALA A 365 -28.47 3.07 15.89
N LYS A 366 -29.45 3.14 16.81
CA LYS A 366 -30.61 4.04 16.71
C LYS A 366 -30.21 5.52 16.80
N VAL A 367 -29.31 5.87 17.71
CA VAL A 367 -28.77 7.24 17.82
C VAL A 367 -28.05 7.62 16.53
N GLY A 368 -27.25 6.71 15.98
CA GLY A 368 -26.60 6.91 14.69
C GLY A 368 -27.59 7.22 13.56
N GLU A 369 -28.74 6.54 13.50
CA GLU A 369 -29.75 6.80 12.47
C GLU A 369 -30.51 8.10 12.71
N ALA A 370 -30.79 8.47 13.96
CA ALA A 370 -31.35 9.77 14.29
C ALA A 370 -30.43 10.92 13.84
N ILE A 371 -29.12 10.75 14.05
CA ILE A 371 -28.08 11.68 13.56
C ILE A 371 -28.06 11.73 12.02
N ALA A 372 -28.20 10.58 11.36
CA ALA A 372 -28.22 10.51 9.89
C ALA A 372 -29.46 11.18 9.29
N ALA A 373 -30.59 11.15 9.99
CA ALA A 373 -31.86 11.70 9.54
C ALA A 373 -31.94 13.23 9.56
N THR A 374 -31.03 13.91 10.26
CA THR A 374 -31.00 15.38 10.33
C THR A 374 -29.85 15.98 9.52
N PRO A 375 -30.07 17.05 8.75
CA PRO A 375 -28.97 17.79 8.11
C PRO A 375 -28.32 18.83 9.05
N ALA A 376 -28.98 19.18 10.16
CA ALA A 376 -28.57 20.29 11.02
C ALA A 376 -27.39 19.91 11.94
N LYS A 377 -26.25 20.60 11.80
CA LYS A 377 -25.03 20.37 12.61
C LYS A 377 -25.32 20.40 14.12
N LEU A 378 -26.00 21.43 14.61
CA LEU A 378 -26.28 21.60 16.04
C LEU A 378 -27.17 20.49 16.61
N GLU A 379 -28.10 19.98 15.81
CA GLU A 379 -28.97 18.89 16.23
C GLU A 379 -28.20 17.57 16.32
N LYS A 380 -27.28 17.29 15.39
CA LYS A 380 -26.37 16.13 15.50
C LYS A 380 -25.54 16.16 16.77
N ILE A 381 -24.99 17.33 17.09
CA ILE A 381 -24.19 17.53 18.29
C ILE A 381 -25.06 17.32 19.54
N ARG A 382 -26.29 17.83 19.54
CA ARG A 382 -27.24 17.62 20.65
C ARG A 382 -27.57 16.14 20.84
N LEU A 383 -27.98 15.44 19.78
CA LEU A 383 -28.33 14.02 19.82
C LEU A 383 -27.16 13.18 20.35
N LEU A 384 -25.93 13.44 19.86
CA LEU A 384 -24.76 12.74 20.34
C LEU A 384 -24.43 13.13 21.79
N SER A 385 -24.40 14.42 22.14
CA SER A 385 -24.05 14.87 23.50
C SER A 385 -25.02 14.34 24.56
N ASP A 386 -26.31 14.28 24.24
CA ASP A 386 -27.32 13.76 25.16
C ASP A 386 -27.11 12.27 25.38
N TYR A 387 -26.84 11.50 24.32
CA TYR A 387 -26.50 10.08 24.44
C TYR A 387 -25.21 9.85 25.22
N LEU A 388 -24.15 10.64 25.00
CA LEU A 388 -22.88 10.48 25.70
C LEU A 388 -23.01 10.65 27.23
N ARG A 389 -23.95 11.47 27.71
CA ARG A 389 -24.20 11.67 29.15
C ARG A 389 -24.87 10.46 29.82
N GLU A 390 -25.54 9.61 29.04
CA GLU A 390 -26.24 8.42 29.54
C GLU A 390 -25.32 7.20 29.63
N LEU A 391 -24.12 7.25 29.05
CA LEU A 391 -23.18 6.12 28.98
C LEU A 391 -22.40 5.96 30.29
N THR A 392 -22.11 4.70 30.64
CA THR A 392 -21.18 4.40 31.74
C THR A 392 -19.74 4.73 31.36
N SER A 393 -18.85 4.83 32.36
CA SER A 393 -17.41 5.06 32.15
C SER A 393 -16.73 3.96 31.30
N GLU A 394 -17.30 2.76 31.26
CA GLU A 394 -16.81 1.64 30.44
C GLU A 394 -17.31 1.73 28.98
N GLN A 395 -18.57 2.17 28.79
CA GLN A 395 -19.18 2.27 27.47
C GLN A 395 -18.71 3.50 26.69
N LEU A 396 -18.50 4.63 27.38
CA LEU A 396 -18.20 5.92 26.78
C LEU A 396 -16.98 5.88 25.82
N PRO A 397 -15.82 5.28 26.18
CA PRO A 397 -14.67 5.24 25.29
C PRO A 397 -14.92 4.42 24.01
N VAL A 398 -15.67 3.33 24.13
CA VAL A 398 -15.98 2.42 23.02
C VAL A 398 -16.93 3.10 22.03
N ILE A 399 -18.02 3.68 22.54
CA ILE A 399 -19.05 4.33 21.72
C ILE A 399 -18.52 5.56 20.98
N THR A 400 -17.74 6.41 21.66
CA THR A 400 -17.14 7.59 21.02
C THR A 400 -16.18 7.19 19.90
N THR A 401 -15.42 6.11 20.07
CA THR A 401 -14.61 5.51 19.01
C THR A 401 -15.47 5.03 17.84
N TYR A 402 -16.56 4.31 18.09
CA TYR A 402 -17.45 3.81 17.04
C TYR A 402 -18.13 4.92 16.25
N PHE A 403 -18.46 6.06 16.86
CA PHE A 403 -18.99 7.23 16.16
C PHE A 403 -17.99 7.91 15.20
N THR A 404 -16.70 7.57 15.29
CA THR A 404 -15.70 7.94 14.26
C THR A 404 -15.68 6.96 13.08
N GLY A 405 -16.45 5.88 13.14
CA GLY A 405 -16.48 4.80 12.16
C GLY A 405 -15.35 3.79 12.31
N ARG A 406 -14.65 3.76 13.45
CA ARG A 406 -13.52 2.86 13.69
C ARG A 406 -13.84 1.88 14.81
N ALA A 407 -13.25 0.69 14.74
CA ALA A 407 -13.33 -0.30 15.82
C ALA A 407 -12.30 -0.05 16.94
N PHE A 408 -11.18 0.59 16.59
CA PHE A 408 -10.09 0.92 17.51
C PHE A 408 -9.71 2.41 17.37
N ALA A 409 -9.07 2.96 18.41
CA ALA A 409 -8.56 4.33 18.42
C ALA A 409 -7.54 4.58 17.30
N GLN A 410 -7.30 5.85 16.93
CA GLN A 410 -6.33 6.18 15.88
C GLN A 410 -4.89 5.77 16.25
N SER A 411 -4.55 5.87 17.53
CA SER A 411 -3.27 5.48 18.10
C SER A 411 -3.09 3.96 18.18
N ASP A 412 -4.15 3.18 17.97
CA ASP A 412 -4.11 1.74 18.03
C ASP A 412 -3.70 1.14 16.66
N PRO A 413 -2.59 0.40 16.58
CA PRO A 413 -2.12 -0.17 15.32
C PRO A 413 -2.97 -1.36 14.84
N ARG A 414 -3.89 -1.88 15.67
CA ARG A 414 -4.72 -3.04 15.33
C ARG A 414 -5.62 -2.74 14.14
N THR A 415 -5.64 -3.65 13.18
CA THR A 415 -6.56 -3.62 12.04
C THR A 415 -7.35 -4.90 12.00
N LEU A 416 -8.63 -4.81 11.61
CA LEU A 416 -9.51 -5.97 11.53
C LEU A 416 -9.20 -6.83 10.30
N GLN A 417 -8.63 -6.24 9.23
CA GLN A 417 -8.35 -6.90 7.95
C GLN A 417 -9.52 -7.75 7.43
N VAL A 418 -10.74 -7.23 7.52
CA VAL A 418 -11.96 -7.86 7.00
C VAL A 418 -12.30 -7.19 5.67
N GLY A 419 -12.07 -7.88 4.56
CA GLY A 419 -12.43 -7.41 3.23
C GLY A 419 -13.93 -7.53 2.95
N TRP A 420 -14.42 -6.78 1.97
CA TRP A 420 -15.84 -6.80 1.57
C TRP A 420 -16.32 -8.21 1.20
N SER A 421 -15.49 -9.01 0.53
CA SER A 421 -15.82 -10.40 0.17
C SER A 421 -16.13 -11.28 1.40
N VAL A 422 -15.42 -11.06 2.52
CA VAL A 422 -15.69 -11.76 3.77
C VAL A 422 -17.03 -11.31 4.34
N ILE A 423 -17.32 -10.01 4.34
CA ILE A 423 -18.60 -9.46 4.83
C ILE A 423 -19.78 -10.00 4.01
N VAL A 424 -19.66 -10.03 2.69
CA VAL A 424 -20.70 -10.58 1.80
C VAL A 424 -20.98 -12.04 2.13
N ARG A 425 -19.93 -12.87 2.19
CA ARG A 425 -20.06 -14.30 2.49
C ARG A 425 -20.73 -14.55 3.85
N THR A 426 -20.44 -13.74 4.87
CA THR A 426 -21.00 -13.93 6.21
C THR A 426 -22.44 -13.48 6.32
N LEU A 427 -22.81 -12.39 5.64
CA LEU A 427 -24.21 -11.96 5.52
C LEU A 427 -25.04 -13.03 4.80
N GLN A 428 -24.49 -13.61 3.73
CA GLN A 428 -25.13 -14.70 3.00
C GLN A 428 -25.24 -15.97 3.85
N GLY A 429 -24.17 -16.35 4.54
CA GLY A 429 -24.18 -17.51 5.44
C GLY A 429 -25.16 -17.35 6.61
N ALA A 430 -25.27 -16.16 7.18
CA ALA A 430 -26.17 -15.88 8.30
C ALA A 430 -27.67 -15.87 7.89
N THR A 431 -27.97 -15.47 6.66
CA THR A 431 -29.36 -15.26 6.19
C THR A 431 -29.84 -16.31 5.19
N LYS A 432 -28.92 -17.14 4.68
CA LYS A 432 -29.13 -18.13 3.61
C LYS A 432 -29.68 -17.51 2.31
N ILE A 433 -29.43 -16.23 2.06
CA ILE A 433 -29.78 -15.56 0.81
C ILE A 433 -28.81 -15.99 -0.32
N ASP A 434 -29.33 -16.18 -1.53
CA ASP A 434 -28.51 -16.51 -2.69
C ASP A 434 -27.72 -15.31 -3.24
N ASP A 435 -26.77 -15.59 -4.13
CA ASP A 435 -25.93 -14.56 -4.77
C ASP A 435 -26.76 -13.55 -5.57
N ALA A 436 -27.76 -14.00 -6.33
CA ALA A 436 -28.52 -13.11 -7.23
C ALA A 436 -29.34 -12.08 -6.43
N ALA A 437 -30.02 -12.52 -5.38
CA ALA A 437 -30.80 -11.67 -4.51
C ALA A 437 -29.92 -10.71 -3.71
N PHE A 438 -28.75 -11.16 -3.24
CA PHE A 438 -27.78 -10.26 -2.59
C PHE A 438 -27.31 -9.15 -3.54
N HIS A 439 -26.90 -9.49 -4.76
CA HIS A 439 -26.44 -8.50 -5.74
C HIS A 439 -27.53 -7.49 -6.12
N SER A 440 -28.79 -7.93 -6.20
CA SER A 440 -29.95 -7.05 -6.41
C SER A 440 -30.16 -6.05 -5.27
N ILE A 441 -30.04 -6.49 -4.01
CA ILE A 441 -30.11 -5.59 -2.84
C ILE A 441 -28.94 -4.60 -2.86
N ALA A 442 -27.71 -5.09 -3.09
CA ALA A 442 -26.52 -4.25 -3.10
C ALA A 442 -26.57 -3.15 -4.18
N ALA A 443 -27.05 -3.50 -5.38
CA ALA A 443 -27.19 -2.56 -6.50
C ALA A 443 -28.19 -1.43 -6.21
N ARG A 444 -29.24 -1.68 -5.42
CA ARG A 444 -30.27 -0.68 -5.10
C ARG A 444 -29.77 0.42 -4.15
N HIS A 445 -28.89 0.08 -3.20
CA HIS A 445 -28.47 1.03 -2.16
C HIS A 445 -27.17 1.77 -2.46
N GLY A 446 -26.20 1.13 -3.14
CA GLY A 446 -24.85 1.70 -3.28
C GLY A 446 -24.15 1.97 -1.92
N ASP A 447 -24.62 1.29 -0.87
CA ASP A 447 -24.24 1.51 0.52
C ASP A 447 -24.16 0.16 1.25
N THR A 448 -22.97 -0.17 1.76
CA THR A 448 -22.68 -1.47 2.37
C THR A 448 -23.49 -1.68 3.65
N GLY A 449 -23.67 -0.63 4.45
CA GLY A 449 -24.48 -0.68 5.67
C GLY A 449 -25.97 -0.88 5.39
N LYS A 450 -26.55 -0.11 4.47
CA LYS A 450 -27.97 -0.28 4.08
C LYS A 450 -28.23 -1.63 3.41
N THR A 451 -27.27 -2.12 2.62
CA THR A 451 -27.32 -3.48 2.06
C THR A 451 -27.39 -4.51 3.19
N ALA A 452 -26.50 -4.41 4.19
CA ALA A 452 -26.52 -5.32 5.34
C ALA A 452 -27.84 -5.24 6.13
N PHE A 453 -28.41 -4.04 6.30
CA PHE A 453 -29.73 -3.87 6.92
C PHE A 453 -30.80 -4.71 6.21
N GLU A 454 -30.98 -4.50 4.90
CA GLU A 454 -32.04 -5.19 4.14
C GLU A 454 -31.79 -6.70 4.01
N VAL A 455 -30.53 -7.13 3.94
CA VAL A 455 -30.17 -8.55 3.91
C VAL A 455 -30.55 -9.23 5.22
N LEU A 456 -30.24 -8.63 6.36
CA LEU A 456 -30.52 -9.19 7.69
C LEU A 456 -31.98 -9.05 8.11
N ASP A 457 -32.72 -8.10 7.53
CA ASP A 457 -34.10 -7.81 7.91
C ASP A 457 -35.01 -9.03 7.81
N ALA A 458 -35.71 -9.34 8.89
CA ALA A 458 -36.57 -10.50 9.08
C ALA A 458 -35.92 -11.88 8.80
N ARG A 459 -34.58 -11.99 8.74
CA ARG A 459 -33.85 -13.24 8.42
C ARG A 459 -32.93 -13.72 9.54
N THR A 460 -32.93 -13.05 10.69
CA THR A 460 -32.07 -13.37 11.85
C THR A 460 -32.91 -13.57 13.11
N THR A 461 -32.29 -14.07 14.18
CA THR A 461 -32.95 -14.23 15.49
C THR A 461 -32.27 -13.33 16.53
N PRO A 462 -32.65 -12.03 16.62
CA PRO A 462 -31.90 -11.05 17.39
C PRO A 462 -31.82 -11.40 18.89
N ARG A 463 -30.62 -11.34 19.45
CA ARG A 463 -30.37 -11.39 20.90
C ARG A 463 -29.76 -10.06 21.35
N PRO A 464 -29.94 -9.66 22.63
CA PRO A 464 -29.27 -8.48 23.18
C PRO A 464 -27.76 -8.51 22.88
N PHE A 465 -27.21 -7.35 22.53
CA PHE A 465 -25.79 -7.18 22.22
C PHE A 465 -25.26 -5.98 23.00
N THR A 466 -24.37 -6.26 23.96
CA THR A 466 -23.81 -5.20 24.82
C THR A 466 -22.66 -4.48 24.12
N ILE A 467 -22.30 -3.30 24.64
CA ILE A 467 -21.13 -2.58 24.11
C ILE A 467 -19.83 -3.34 24.39
N VAL A 468 -19.73 -4.03 25.52
CA VAL A 468 -18.58 -4.86 25.89
C VAL A 468 -18.43 -6.04 24.92
N GLU A 469 -19.51 -6.78 24.65
CA GLU A 469 -19.50 -7.88 23.67
C GLU A 469 -19.10 -7.39 22.28
N SER A 470 -19.49 -6.17 21.89
CA SER A 470 -19.10 -5.60 20.60
C SER A 470 -17.62 -5.28 20.49
N ARG A 471 -17.00 -4.83 21.59
CA ARG A 471 -15.56 -4.66 21.69
C ARG A 471 -14.85 -6.00 21.61
N GLU A 472 -15.31 -7.00 22.36
CA GLU A 472 -14.75 -8.36 22.34
C GLU A 472 -14.83 -9.00 20.95
N LEU A 473 -15.92 -8.77 20.22
CA LEU A 473 -16.06 -9.21 18.82
C LEU A 473 -14.95 -8.60 17.95
N PHE A 474 -14.77 -7.29 17.98
CA PHE A 474 -13.73 -6.65 17.16
C PHE A 474 -12.31 -7.05 17.58
N GLU A 475 -12.06 -7.20 18.88
CA GLU A 475 -10.78 -7.73 19.38
C GLU A 475 -10.54 -9.17 18.91
N SER A 476 -11.57 -10.02 18.93
CA SER A 476 -11.52 -11.39 18.44
C SER A 476 -11.29 -11.45 16.94
N LEU A 477 -11.94 -10.57 16.16
CA LEU A 477 -11.71 -10.45 14.71
C LEU A 477 -10.29 -10.00 14.38
N HIS A 478 -9.69 -9.14 15.20
CA HIS A 478 -8.29 -8.79 15.05
C HIS A 478 -7.36 -9.97 15.34
N ARG A 479 -7.63 -10.74 16.42
CA ARG A 479 -6.82 -11.91 16.82
C ARG A 479 -6.97 -13.09 15.85
N ALA A 480 -8.14 -13.24 15.23
CA ALA A 480 -8.42 -14.32 14.29
C ALA A 480 -7.52 -14.24 13.05
N ARG A 481 -6.88 -15.35 12.69
CA ARG A 481 -6.00 -15.44 11.52
C ARG A 481 -6.74 -16.06 10.33
N GLY A 482 -6.59 -15.44 9.17
CA GLY A 482 -7.21 -15.85 7.91
C GLY A 482 -8.70 -15.44 7.76
N PRO A 483 -9.20 -15.41 6.52
CA PRO A 483 -10.56 -14.93 6.22
C PRO A 483 -11.67 -15.85 6.73
N LEU A 484 -11.46 -17.16 6.83
CA LEU A 484 -12.49 -18.12 7.26
C LEU A 484 -12.84 -17.99 8.75
N ALA A 485 -11.84 -17.91 9.65
CA ALA A 485 -12.08 -17.69 11.08
C ALA A 485 -12.81 -16.37 11.35
N LYS A 486 -12.42 -15.30 10.64
CA LYS A 486 -13.12 -14.02 10.69
C LYS A 486 -14.54 -14.12 10.14
N ALA A 487 -14.73 -14.92 9.09
CA ALA A 487 -16.04 -15.17 8.53
C ALA A 487 -16.95 -15.86 9.55
N GLN A 488 -16.47 -16.91 10.22
CA GLN A 488 -17.23 -17.65 11.23
C GLN A 488 -17.71 -16.74 12.37
N LEU A 489 -16.79 -15.96 12.96
CA LEU A 489 -17.13 -15.02 14.04
C LEU A 489 -18.20 -14.00 13.62
N LEU A 490 -18.09 -13.45 12.41
CA LEU A 490 -19.08 -12.50 11.89
C LEU A 490 -20.41 -13.16 11.54
N GLN A 491 -20.38 -14.35 10.96
CA GLN A 491 -21.59 -15.10 10.62
C GLN A 491 -22.37 -15.48 11.88
N ASP A 492 -21.67 -15.99 12.89
CA ASP A 492 -22.26 -16.30 14.20
C ASP A 492 -22.89 -15.05 14.80
N ARG A 493 -22.18 -13.92 14.80
CA ARG A 493 -22.74 -12.66 15.28
C ARG A 493 -23.96 -12.22 14.48
N PHE A 494 -23.88 -12.18 13.15
CA PHE A 494 -24.96 -11.71 12.29
C PHE A 494 -26.22 -12.56 12.42
N SER A 495 -26.10 -13.87 12.60
CA SER A 495 -27.25 -14.79 12.76
C SER A 495 -28.15 -14.43 13.95
N ILE A 496 -27.57 -13.81 14.98
CA ILE A 496 -28.23 -13.39 16.21
C ILE A 496 -28.23 -11.86 16.42
N SER A 497 -27.99 -11.07 15.39
CA SER A 497 -28.09 -9.60 15.42
C SER A 497 -29.35 -9.11 14.74
N SER A 498 -29.95 -8.02 15.22
CA SER A 498 -30.97 -7.31 14.47
C SER A 498 -30.38 -6.65 13.22
N ALA A 499 -31.22 -6.39 12.22
CA ALA A 499 -30.83 -5.71 10.98
C ALA A 499 -30.10 -4.39 11.24
N ARG A 500 -30.56 -3.63 12.25
CA ARG A 500 -29.99 -2.34 12.61
C ARG A 500 -28.61 -2.47 13.25
N GLU A 501 -28.39 -3.46 14.10
CA GLU A 501 -27.09 -3.73 14.70
C GLU A 501 -26.11 -4.20 13.62
N GLY A 502 -26.53 -5.14 12.76
CA GLY A 502 -25.71 -5.63 11.65
C GLY A 502 -25.30 -4.53 10.67
N GLN A 503 -26.19 -3.58 10.36
CA GLN A 503 -25.86 -2.38 9.60
C GLN A 503 -24.69 -1.61 10.22
N TYR A 504 -24.71 -1.36 11.53
CA TYR A 504 -23.68 -0.58 12.20
C TYR A 504 -22.38 -1.34 12.41
N ILE A 505 -22.45 -2.66 12.62
CA ILE A 505 -21.26 -3.54 12.58
C ILE A 505 -20.57 -3.40 11.22
N VAL A 506 -21.32 -3.54 10.11
CA VAL A 506 -20.75 -3.39 8.76
C VAL A 506 -20.20 -1.99 8.51
N LYS A 507 -20.91 -0.94 8.92
CA LYS A 507 -20.43 0.44 8.80
C LYS A 507 -19.09 0.68 9.53
N ILE A 508 -18.89 0.09 10.71
CA ILE A 508 -17.63 0.13 11.46
C ILE A 508 -16.55 -0.70 10.75
N LEU A 509 -16.88 -1.92 10.29
CA LEU A 509 -15.95 -2.78 9.56
C LEU A 509 -15.41 -2.12 8.29
N THR A 510 -16.26 -1.39 7.56
CA THR A 510 -15.88 -0.70 6.32
C THR A 510 -15.29 0.70 6.54
N GLY A 511 -15.31 1.22 7.78
CA GLY A 511 -14.80 2.55 8.09
C GLY A 511 -15.67 3.71 7.60
N ASP A 512 -16.94 3.46 7.26
CA ASP A 512 -17.80 4.46 6.60
C ASP A 512 -19.22 4.43 7.19
N LEU A 513 -19.47 5.28 8.20
CA LEU A 513 -20.79 5.37 8.84
C LEU A 513 -21.84 6.06 7.96
N ARG A 514 -21.42 7.00 7.11
CA ARG A 514 -22.26 7.87 6.26
C ARG A 514 -23.40 8.61 6.97
N ILE A 515 -23.26 8.86 8.27
CA ILE A 515 -24.25 9.61 9.08
C ILE A 515 -24.00 11.14 9.11
N GLY A 516 -23.00 11.60 8.34
CA GLY A 516 -22.59 13.01 8.31
C GLY A 516 -22.00 13.49 9.63
N LEU A 517 -21.39 12.57 10.39
CA LEU A 517 -20.63 12.85 11.59
C LEU A 517 -19.14 12.67 11.28
N ARG A 518 -18.32 13.66 11.61
CA ARG A 518 -16.85 13.61 11.50
C ARG A 518 -16.28 13.68 12.90
N GLU A 519 -15.03 13.25 13.08
CA GLU A 519 -14.36 13.26 14.37
C GLU A 519 -14.45 14.62 15.10
N GLY A 520 -14.32 15.75 14.38
CA GLY A 520 -14.50 17.07 14.98
C GLY A 520 -15.90 17.37 15.54
N LEU A 521 -16.94 16.71 15.02
CA LEU A 521 -18.29 16.79 15.61
C LEU A 521 -18.43 15.90 16.85
N VAL A 522 -17.68 14.81 16.94
CA VAL A 522 -17.57 14.01 18.18
C VAL A 522 -16.88 14.85 19.26
N GLU A 523 -15.78 15.55 18.92
CA GLU A 523 -15.09 16.49 19.83
C GLU A 523 -16.04 17.58 20.35
N GLU A 524 -16.84 18.20 19.47
CA GLU A 524 -17.87 19.17 19.86
C GLU A 524 -18.95 18.57 20.76
N ALA A 525 -19.36 17.32 20.51
CA ALA A 525 -20.34 16.64 21.35
C ALA A 525 -19.78 16.26 22.73
N ILE A 526 -18.51 15.84 22.82
CA ILE A 526 -17.81 15.57 24.10
C ILE A 526 -17.71 16.87 24.92
N ALA A 527 -17.27 17.96 24.29
CA ALA A 527 -17.18 19.28 24.92
C ALA A 527 -18.54 19.72 25.49
N LYS A 528 -19.62 19.56 24.72
CA LYS A 528 -20.98 19.88 25.16
C LYS A 528 -21.53 18.90 26.22
N ALA A 529 -21.19 17.62 26.15
CA ALA A 529 -21.69 16.60 27.06
C ALA A 529 -21.17 16.82 28.49
N PHE A 530 -19.88 17.15 28.62
CA PHE A 530 -19.16 17.20 29.90
C PHE A 530 -18.70 18.61 30.31
N ASP A 531 -19.19 19.65 29.63
CA ASP A 531 -18.89 21.07 29.92
C ASP A 531 -17.39 21.40 29.95
N VAL A 532 -16.65 20.86 28.98
CA VAL A 532 -15.21 21.11 28.82
C VAL A 532 -15.00 22.03 27.61
N PRO A 533 -14.12 23.04 27.69
CA PRO A 533 -13.81 23.90 26.55
C PRO A 533 -13.36 23.09 25.32
N LEU A 534 -13.97 23.36 24.16
CA LEU A 534 -13.73 22.60 22.93
C LEU A 534 -12.25 22.52 22.54
N ASP A 535 -11.50 23.60 22.75
CA ASP A 535 -10.07 23.64 22.41
C ASP A 535 -9.24 22.70 23.29
N GLN A 536 -9.64 22.50 24.55
CA GLN A 536 -8.99 21.52 25.43
C GLN A 536 -9.31 20.08 25.01
N VAL A 537 -10.55 19.80 24.60
CA VAL A 537 -10.94 18.49 24.06
C VAL A 537 -10.18 18.17 22.77
N LYS A 538 -10.10 19.13 21.85
CA LYS A 538 -9.32 19.00 20.60
C LYS A 538 -7.84 18.76 20.88
N GLN A 539 -7.27 19.50 21.82
CA GLN A 539 -5.88 19.35 22.21
C GLN A 539 -5.63 17.96 22.83
N ALA A 540 -6.49 17.52 23.74
CA ALA A 540 -6.40 16.20 24.36
C ALA A 540 -6.51 15.07 23.33
N ASN A 541 -7.51 15.11 22.44
CA ASN A 541 -7.68 14.12 21.37
C ASN A 541 -6.47 14.07 20.45
N MET A 542 -5.93 15.23 20.09
CA MET A 542 -4.73 15.31 19.26
C MET A 542 -3.49 14.70 19.94
N LEU A 543 -3.31 14.88 21.25
CA LEU A 543 -2.17 14.32 21.99
C LEU A 543 -2.31 12.81 22.25
N LEU A 544 -3.54 12.36 22.55
CA LEU A 544 -3.83 10.97 22.87
C LEU A 544 -4.02 10.10 21.63
N GLY A 545 -4.43 10.67 20.50
CA GLY A 545 -4.85 9.92 19.31
C GLY A 545 -5.99 8.93 19.61
N ASP A 546 -6.75 9.20 20.68
CA ASP A 546 -7.79 8.33 21.21
C ASP A 546 -8.93 9.20 21.73
N ILE A 547 -9.99 9.26 20.93
CA ILE A 547 -11.18 10.04 21.26
C ILE A 547 -11.97 9.42 22.42
N GLY A 548 -11.83 8.11 22.64
CA GLY A 548 -12.45 7.41 23.74
C GLY A 548 -11.81 7.76 25.07
N GLU A 549 -10.48 7.71 25.14
CA GLU A 549 -9.75 8.17 26.32
C GLU A 549 -9.96 9.68 26.55
N THR A 550 -10.05 10.47 25.47
CA THR A 550 -10.38 11.90 25.57
C THR A 550 -11.75 12.12 26.21
N ALA A 551 -12.75 11.34 25.83
CA ALA A 551 -14.08 11.41 26.43
C ALA A 551 -14.05 10.97 27.91
N ALA A 552 -13.28 9.94 28.25
CA ALA A 552 -13.10 9.51 29.64
C ALA A 552 -12.45 10.58 30.51
N LEU A 553 -11.41 11.27 30.00
CA LEU A 553 -10.80 12.40 30.69
C LEU A 553 -11.75 13.60 30.79
N ALA A 554 -12.53 13.87 29.74
CA ALA A 554 -13.53 14.94 29.77
C ALA A 554 -14.61 14.69 30.83
N LEU A 555 -15.10 13.45 30.94
CA LEU A 555 -16.04 13.05 31.98
C LEU A 555 -15.49 13.30 33.40
N ARG A 556 -14.19 13.08 33.61
CA ARG A 556 -13.49 13.33 34.89
C ARG A 556 -13.01 14.78 35.07
N ASN A 557 -13.19 15.65 34.06
CA ASN A 557 -12.61 16.99 34.00
C ASN A 557 -11.07 17.02 34.08
N GLU A 558 -10.42 16.01 33.51
CA GLU A 558 -8.97 15.76 33.58
C GLU A 558 -8.27 15.90 32.21
N VAL A 559 -8.90 16.54 31.21
CA VAL A 559 -8.34 16.68 29.85
C VAL A 559 -6.95 17.33 29.81
N HIS A 560 -6.62 18.14 30.82
CA HIS A 560 -5.31 18.78 30.99
C HIS A 560 -4.17 17.78 31.26
N GLN A 561 -4.49 16.55 31.68
CA GLN A 561 -3.53 15.46 31.89
C GLN A 561 -3.12 14.77 30.59
N ALA A 562 -3.76 15.07 29.46
CA ALA A 562 -3.40 14.50 28.17
C ALA A 562 -1.97 14.89 27.79
N GLN A 563 -1.14 13.88 27.49
CA GLN A 563 0.28 14.06 27.17
C GLN A 563 0.66 13.33 25.90
N LEU A 564 1.66 13.88 25.20
CA LEU A 564 2.30 13.24 24.08
C LEU A 564 3.05 11.98 24.54
N SER A 565 2.86 10.88 23.82
CA SER A 565 3.56 9.61 24.07
C SER A 565 4.11 9.02 22.76
N LEU A 566 5.11 8.15 22.90
CA LEU A 566 5.70 7.46 21.75
C LEU A 566 4.65 6.66 20.98
N PHE A 567 4.84 6.58 19.66
CA PHE A 567 3.96 5.91 18.71
C PHE A 567 2.52 6.46 18.63
N ARG A 568 2.30 7.68 19.12
CA ARG A 568 1.06 8.44 18.93
C ARG A 568 1.37 9.69 18.11
N PRO A 569 1.25 9.63 16.77
CA PRO A 569 1.69 10.73 15.92
C PRO A 569 0.75 11.94 16.08
N ILE A 570 1.34 13.13 16.21
CA ILE A 570 0.57 14.38 16.30
C ILE A 570 0.60 15.13 14.98
N LYS A 571 -0.46 15.89 14.70
CA LYS A 571 -0.54 16.75 13.51
C LYS A 571 0.66 17.69 13.45
N CYS A 572 1.38 17.68 12.32
CA CYS A 572 2.52 18.56 12.14
C CYS A 572 2.13 20.05 12.24
N MET A 573 2.95 20.88 12.89
CA MET A 573 2.79 22.33 12.90
C MET A 573 2.96 22.90 11.48
N LEU A 574 2.09 23.84 11.09
CA LEU A 574 2.03 24.37 9.72
C LEU A 574 2.61 25.79 9.64
N ALA A 575 3.20 26.10 8.48
CA ALA A 575 3.75 27.43 8.19
C ALA A 575 2.86 28.27 7.26
N THR A 576 2.82 29.57 7.52
CA THR A 576 2.08 30.59 6.76
C THR A 576 2.89 31.07 5.56
N PRO A 577 2.33 31.07 4.34
CA PRO A 577 3.04 31.65 3.18
C PRO A 577 3.13 33.17 3.33
N LEU A 578 4.29 33.73 3.02
CA LEU A 578 4.48 35.18 2.87
C LEU A 578 5.16 35.50 1.54
N PRO A 579 4.82 36.64 0.90
CA PRO A 579 5.25 36.96 -0.46
C PRO A 579 6.69 37.47 -0.56
N SER A 580 7.22 38.15 0.46
CA SER A 580 8.56 38.76 0.41
C SER A 580 9.30 38.72 1.74
N ALA A 581 10.63 38.83 1.71
CA ALA A 581 11.48 38.93 2.89
C ALA A 581 11.10 40.16 3.76
N GLU A 582 10.73 41.27 3.15
CA GLU A 582 10.26 42.48 3.82
C GLU A 582 8.96 42.23 4.58
N SER A 583 8.00 41.54 3.96
CA SER A 583 6.72 41.21 4.59
C SER A 583 6.90 40.27 5.78
N VAL A 584 7.91 39.40 5.73
CA VAL A 584 8.30 38.54 6.86
C VAL A 584 8.92 39.41 7.95
N TRP A 585 9.90 40.24 7.60
CA TRP A 585 10.63 41.07 8.57
C TRP A 585 9.72 42.04 9.32
N GLN A 586 8.80 42.73 8.62
CA GLN A 586 7.81 43.62 9.25
C GLN A 586 7.02 42.92 10.34
N ARG A 587 6.66 41.64 10.17
CA ARG A 587 5.93 40.87 11.20
C ARG A 587 6.72 40.62 12.47
N PHE A 588 8.05 40.55 12.37
CA PHE A 588 8.91 40.39 13.55
C PHE A 588 9.28 41.73 14.20
N VAL A 589 9.24 42.83 13.44
CA VAL A 589 9.48 44.19 13.93
C VAL A 589 8.23 44.77 14.61
N ASP A 590 7.05 44.67 13.99
CA ASP A 590 5.80 45.25 14.50
C ASP A 590 5.32 44.62 15.82
N VAL A 591 5.74 43.38 16.13
CA VAL A 591 5.42 42.70 17.40
C VAL A 591 6.25 43.24 18.57
N GLY A 592 7.37 43.91 18.30
CA GLY A 592 8.23 44.50 19.32
C GLY A 592 7.74 45.84 19.89
N ASP A 593 6.74 46.47 19.28
CA ASP A 593 6.29 47.84 19.63
C ASP A 593 5.00 47.89 20.48
N VAL A 594 4.41 46.75 20.84
CA VAL A 594 3.09 46.73 21.52
C VAL A 594 3.19 46.84 23.05
N ASP A 595 4.33 46.51 23.67
CA ASP A 595 4.55 46.71 25.11
C ASP A 595 5.60 47.80 25.34
N GLY A 596 5.14 49.04 25.54
CA GLY A 596 5.97 50.20 25.85
C GLY A 596 6.76 50.00 27.15
N GLY A 597 8.00 49.52 27.03
CA GLY A 597 8.91 49.37 28.17
C GLY A 597 10.33 49.02 27.78
N SER A 598 11.24 49.99 27.97
CA SER A 598 12.71 49.85 28.03
C SER A 598 13.46 49.55 26.72
N ALA A 599 14.04 50.62 26.19
CA ALA A 599 15.13 50.63 25.23
C ALA A 599 16.35 49.84 25.75
N LEU A 600 16.48 48.55 25.37
CA LEU A 600 17.72 47.77 25.26
C LEU A 600 17.51 46.33 24.70
N ALA A 601 16.42 46.07 23.98
CA ALA A 601 16.18 44.73 23.42
C ALA A 601 16.99 44.53 22.12
N THR A 602 17.94 43.60 22.17
CA THR A 602 18.65 43.07 21.00
C THR A 602 17.62 42.62 19.96
N GLN A 603 17.72 43.11 18.72
CA GLN A 603 16.80 42.72 17.65
C GLN A 603 16.72 41.18 17.57
N PRO A 604 15.51 40.58 17.72
CA PRO A 604 15.40 39.14 17.80
C PRO A 604 15.85 38.52 16.48
N ALA A 605 16.93 37.73 16.54
CA ALA A 605 17.43 37.04 15.37
C ALA A 605 16.49 35.87 15.06
N ILE A 606 15.85 35.87 13.89
CA ILE A 606 14.95 34.81 13.44
C ILE A 606 15.73 33.61 12.91
N PHE A 607 15.16 32.41 13.01
CA PHE A 607 15.79 31.19 12.49
C PHE A 607 15.36 30.95 11.05
N LEU A 608 16.35 30.74 10.18
CA LEU A 608 16.18 30.40 8.78
C LEU A 608 16.69 28.99 8.54
N GLU A 609 15.87 28.19 7.86
CA GLU A 609 16.19 26.82 7.45
C GLU A 609 15.85 26.63 5.97
N ASP A 610 16.61 25.78 5.30
CA ASP A 610 16.29 25.34 3.95
C ASP A 610 14.89 24.71 3.92
N LYS A 611 14.05 25.11 2.97
CA LYS A 611 12.80 24.40 2.72
C LYS A 611 13.06 23.21 1.78
N PHE A 612 13.26 22.05 2.37
CA PHE A 612 13.50 20.80 1.64
C PHE A 612 12.34 20.41 0.72
N ASP A 613 12.68 19.77 -0.41
CA ASP A 613 11.77 19.16 -1.38
C ASP A 613 11.71 17.65 -1.13
N GLY A 614 10.83 17.20 -0.23
CA GLY A 614 10.79 15.82 0.24
C GLY A 614 9.43 15.39 0.79
N ILE A 615 9.46 14.40 1.70
CA ILE A 615 8.28 13.90 2.40
C ILE A 615 8.42 14.25 3.88
N ARG A 616 7.62 15.20 4.35
CA ARG A 616 7.53 15.49 5.78
C ARG A 616 7.08 14.25 6.56
N ALA A 617 7.86 13.90 7.57
CA ALA A 617 7.62 12.72 8.38
C ALA A 617 8.00 12.93 9.86
N GLN A 618 7.23 12.30 10.74
CA GLN A 618 7.49 12.21 12.17
C GLN A 618 8.09 10.84 12.48
N LEU A 619 9.30 10.81 13.02
CA LEU A 619 9.98 9.60 13.47
C LEU A 619 9.75 9.42 14.97
N HIS A 620 9.22 8.27 15.38
CA HIS A 620 9.12 7.86 16.77
C HIS A 620 10.05 6.68 17.00
N ARG A 621 10.86 6.77 18.05
CA ARG A 621 11.84 5.74 18.39
C ARG A 621 11.78 5.42 19.89
N SER A 622 11.57 4.15 20.22
CA SER A 622 11.81 3.56 21.53
C SER A 622 13.04 2.64 21.49
N ALA A 623 13.29 1.87 22.55
CA ALA A 623 14.39 0.91 22.60
C ALA A 623 14.16 -0.30 21.68
N ASP A 624 12.90 -0.66 21.43
CA ASP A 624 12.45 -1.90 20.78
C ASP A 624 11.69 -1.65 19.47
N ARG A 625 11.25 -0.41 19.22
CA ARG A 625 10.35 -0.08 18.11
C ARG A 625 10.70 1.26 17.47
N VAL A 626 10.62 1.30 16.14
CA VAL A 626 10.77 2.51 15.33
C VAL A 626 9.58 2.63 14.40
N GLU A 627 9.00 3.83 14.31
CA GLU A 627 7.91 4.10 13.39
C GLU A 627 8.05 5.46 12.72
N ILE A 628 7.64 5.49 11.45
CA ILE A 628 7.67 6.69 10.63
C ILE A 628 6.22 6.99 10.23
N TYR A 629 5.79 8.22 10.51
CA TYR A 629 4.47 8.70 10.18
C TYR A 629 4.57 9.83 9.16
N SER A 630 3.79 9.76 8.10
CA SER A 630 3.67 10.83 7.11
C SER A 630 2.99 12.07 7.70
N ARG A 631 3.01 13.18 6.96
CA ARG A 631 2.25 14.41 7.27
C ARG A 631 0.79 14.19 7.66
N ASP A 632 0.13 13.22 7.03
CA ASP A 632 -1.29 12.90 7.30
C ASP A 632 -1.45 11.83 8.39
N LEU A 633 -0.41 11.62 9.20
CA LEU A 633 -0.34 10.68 10.33
C LEU A 633 -0.48 9.21 9.94
N ARG A 634 -0.35 8.88 8.64
CA ARG A 634 -0.31 7.50 8.18
C ARG A 634 1.06 6.90 8.47
N ARG A 635 1.07 5.70 9.04
CA ARG A 635 2.28 4.89 9.24
C ARG A 635 2.86 4.49 7.88
N ILE A 636 4.06 4.96 7.60
CA ILE A 636 4.83 4.70 6.36
C ILE A 636 6.13 3.93 6.65
N THR A 637 6.28 3.40 7.86
CA THR A 637 7.46 2.64 8.32
C THR A 637 7.95 1.61 7.30
N GLY A 638 7.05 0.78 6.74
CA GLY A 638 7.41 -0.26 5.78
C GLY A 638 7.89 0.24 4.40
N GLN A 639 7.71 1.52 4.09
CA GLN A 639 8.15 2.12 2.82
C GLN A 639 9.62 2.57 2.87
N PHE A 640 10.20 2.68 4.07
CA PHE A 640 11.55 3.18 4.30
C PHE A 640 12.35 2.27 5.25
N PRO A 641 12.52 0.97 4.92
CA PRO A 641 13.17 0.00 5.81
C PRO A 641 14.59 0.41 6.20
N GLU A 642 15.37 1.02 5.30
CA GLU A 642 16.72 1.49 5.60
C GLU A 642 16.77 2.60 6.67
N LEU A 643 15.79 3.52 6.68
CA LEU A 643 15.70 4.54 7.73
C LEU A 643 15.29 3.91 9.07
N VAL A 644 14.44 2.88 9.03
CA VAL A 644 14.02 2.13 10.22
C VAL A 644 15.21 1.39 10.83
N ASP A 645 15.98 0.68 10.01
CA ASP A 645 17.19 -0.05 10.42
C ASP A 645 18.27 0.88 10.98
N GLN A 646 18.43 2.09 10.42
CA GLN A 646 19.39 3.07 10.96
C GLN A 646 18.87 3.73 12.24
N ALA A 647 17.56 3.99 12.35
CA ALA A 647 16.98 4.60 13.53
C ALA A 647 17.03 3.70 14.78
N THR A 648 17.21 2.39 14.66
CA THR A 648 17.43 1.54 15.85
C THR A 648 18.72 1.91 16.59
N ASN A 649 19.67 2.54 15.91
CA ASN A 649 20.98 2.94 16.44
C ASN A 649 20.96 4.27 17.22
N PHE A 650 19.83 4.97 17.30
CA PHE A 650 19.69 6.09 18.25
C PHE A 650 19.93 5.59 19.68
N GLN A 651 20.44 6.45 20.59
CA GLN A 651 20.60 6.06 22.00
C GLN A 651 19.37 6.49 22.81
N GLU A 652 18.76 7.60 22.44
CA GLU A 652 17.68 8.31 23.10
C GLU A 652 16.32 7.88 22.58
N LYS A 653 15.31 7.82 23.46
CA LYS A 653 13.92 7.64 23.02
C LYS A 653 13.41 9.01 22.57
N LEU A 654 12.87 9.12 21.36
CA LEU A 654 12.57 10.43 20.78
C LEU A 654 11.37 10.45 19.84
N ILE A 655 10.82 11.66 19.66
CA ILE A 655 9.91 12.02 18.58
C ILE A 655 10.50 13.22 17.85
N VAL A 656 10.80 13.05 16.56
CA VAL A 656 11.44 14.08 15.73
C VAL A 656 10.57 14.38 14.51
N ASP A 657 10.43 15.67 14.19
CA ASP A 657 9.77 16.16 12.97
C ASP A 657 10.85 16.52 11.95
N GLY A 658 10.71 15.98 10.74
CA GLY A 658 11.74 16.08 9.72
C GLY A 658 11.22 15.87 8.30
N GLU A 659 12.14 15.91 7.35
CA GLU A 659 11.86 15.68 5.93
C GLU A 659 12.68 14.49 5.43
N ILE A 660 12.03 13.51 4.80
CA ILE A 660 12.73 12.46 4.05
C ILE A 660 13.07 13.00 2.66
N ILE A 661 14.36 12.98 2.30
CA ILE A 661 14.89 13.45 1.02
C ILE A 661 15.58 12.31 0.27
N ALA A 662 15.62 12.35 -1.06
CA ALA A 662 16.51 11.47 -1.84
C ALA A 662 17.95 11.98 -1.75
N PHE A 663 18.89 11.05 -1.56
CA PHE A 663 20.27 11.37 -1.23
C PHE A 663 21.23 10.39 -1.92
N GLU A 664 22.20 10.89 -2.67
CA GLU A 664 23.23 10.08 -3.36
C GLU A 664 24.59 10.78 -3.28
N GLU A 665 25.63 10.08 -2.83
CA GLU A 665 27.04 10.54 -2.82
C GLU A 665 27.26 11.98 -2.29
N GLY A 666 26.56 12.37 -1.22
CA GLY A 666 26.70 13.71 -0.63
C GLY A 666 25.92 14.82 -1.36
N ARG A 667 25.18 14.48 -2.43
CA ARG A 667 24.32 15.39 -3.20
C ARG A 667 22.85 15.08 -2.95
N ARG A 668 22.05 16.16 -2.86
CA ARG A 668 20.60 16.10 -2.68
C ARG A 668 19.93 15.91 -4.05
N LEU A 669 19.06 14.91 -4.17
CA LEU A 669 18.28 14.63 -5.37
C LEU A 669 16.87 15.23 -5.25
N THR A 670 16.12 15.26 -6.36
CA THR A 670 14.81 15.94 -6.43
C THR A 670 13.66 15.06 -5.91
N PHE A 671 12.52 15.66 -5.55
CA PHE A 671 11.31 14.91 -5.18
C PHE A 671 10.81 13.93 -6.27
N PHE A 672 11.16 14.16 -7.53
CA PHE A 672 10.82 13.24 -8.63
C PHE A 672 11.43 11.85 -8.42
N ASP A 673 12.61 11.76 -7.81
CA ASP A 673 13.29 10.49 -7.53
C ASP A 673 12.67 9.75 -6.34
N LEU A 674 12.17 10.50 -5.34
CA LEU A 674 11.35 9.96 -4.24
C LEU A 674 9.98 9.43 -4.70
N GLN A 675 9.34 10.10 -5.66
CA GLN A 675 7.99 9.75 -6.11
C GLN A 675 7.94 8.38 -6.81
N LYS A 676 9.03 7.98 -7.48
CA LYS A 676 9.22 6.63 -8.05
C LYS A 676 9.10 5.52 -7.00
N ARG A 677 9.35 5.85 -5.72
CA ARG A 677 9.26 4.95 -4.57
C ARG A 677 7.85 4.88 -3.97
N LEU A 678 7.19 6.04 -3.83
CA LEU A 678 5.86 6.18 -3.22
C LEU A 678 4.70 5.60 -4.05
N GLY A 679 4.84 5.54 -5.38
CA GLY A 679 3.80 5.02 -6.27
C GLY A 679 3.59 3.49 -6.20
N ARG A 680 4.45 2.77 -5.45
CA ARG A 680 4.36 1.33 -5.25
C ARG A 680 3.39 1.04 -4.09
N LYS A 681 2.09 1.13 -4.34
CA LYS A 681 1.09 0.59 -3.42
C LYS A 681 1.27 -0.92 -3.33
N SER A 682 1.63 -1.40 -2.15
CA SER A 682 1.54 -2.79 -1.76
C SER A 682 0.07 -3.15 -1.49
N ASP A 683 -0.74 -3.22 -2.54
CA ASP A 683 -2.05 -3.87 -2.49
C ASP A 683 -1.83 -5.32 -2.95
N GLY A 684 -1.48 -6.17 -1.98
CA GLY A 684 -1.15 -7.59 -2.16
C GLY A 684 0.08 -7.96 -1.32
N GLU A 685 0.00 -9.07 -0.58
CA GLU A 685 1.17 -9.76 -0.01
C GLU A 685 2.03 -10.31 -1.16
N ASP A 686 2.61 -9.41 -1.93
CA ASP A 686 3.54 -9.76 -2.98
C ASP A 686 4.90 -9.96 -2.32
N LEU A 687 5.30 -11.23 -2.27
CA LEU A 687 6.59 -11.80 -1.90
C LEU A 687 7.84 -11.07 -2.47
N PHE A 688 7.65 -10.08 -3.34
CA PHE A 688 8.66 -9.43 -4.16
C PHE A 688 9.01 -7.99 -3.72
N ALA A 689 8.50 -7.52 -2.58
CA ALA A 689 8.74 -6.17 -2.05
C ALA A 689 10.11 -5.96 -1.35
N ARG A 690 11.21 -6.48 -1.92
CA ARG A 690 12.58 -6.12 -1.52
C ARG A 690 13.37 -5.34 -2.58
N ALA A 691 12.71 -4.88 -3.65
CA ALA A 691 13.29 -3.95 -4.62
C ALA A 691 13.32 -2.47 -4.11
N ALA A 692 13.48 -2.25 -2.81
CA ALA A 692 13.47 -0.92 -2.19
C ALA A 692 14.81 -0.15 -2.33
N ALA A 693 15.77 -0.64 -3.12
CA ALA A 693 17.14 -0.12 -3.14
C ALA A 693 17.49 0.87 -4.29
N ASP A 694 16.57 1.23 -5.19
CA ASP A 694 16.95 2.02 -6.38
C ASP A 694 17.22 3.51 -6.10
N VAL A 695 16.79 4.06 -4.95
CA VAL A 695 17.02 5.47 -4.58
C VAL A 695 17.35 5.55 -3.08
N PRO A 696 18.61 5.84 -2.69
CA PRO A 696 18.95 6.04 -1.29
C PRO A 696 18.28 7.31 -0.76
N VAL A 697 17.93 7.30 0.53
CA VAL A 697 17.22 8.40 1.19
C VAL A 697 17.93 8.80 2.48
N ALA A 698 17.68 10.02 2.92
CA ALA A 698 18.12 10.53 4.22
C ALA A 698 16.94 11.20 4.94
N PHE A 699 16.98 11.19 6.27
CA PHE A 699 16.02 11.90 7.11
C PHE A 699 16.66 13.16 7.68
N VAL A 700 16.12 14.33 7.34
CA VAL A 700 16.59 15.62 7.83
C VAL A 700 15.66 16.13 8.93
N ALA A 701 16.10 15.98 10.18
CA ALA A 701 15.42 16.46 11.36
C ALA A 701 15.47 17.99 11.46
N PHE A 702 14.30 18.63 11.59
CA PHE A 702 14.24 20.07 11.81
C PHE A 702 13.62 20.47 13.17
N ASP A 703 12.94 19.56 13.87
CA ASP A 703 12.39 19.83 15.21
C ASP A 703 12.39 18.56 16.09
N LEU A 704 12.43 18.75 17.41
CA LEU A 704 12.40 17.69 18.43
C LEU A 704 11.18 17.90 19.34
N LEU A 705 10.26 16.94 19.33
CA LEU A 705 8.95 17.08 19.98
C LEU A 705 8.88 16.39 21.34
N TRP A 706 9.69 15.35 21.53
CA TRP A 706 9.71 14.54 22.74
C TRP A 706 11.08 13.88 22.89
N LEU A 707 11.61 13.83 24.10
CA LEU A 707 12.92 13.24 24.40
C LEU A 707 12.90 12.57 25.78
N ASN A 708 13.24 11.28 25.85
CA ASN A 708 13.47 10.53 27.08
C ASN A 708 12.41 10.68 28.19
N GLY A 709 11.12 10.76 27.83
CA GLY A 709 10.02 10.91 28.80
C GLY A 709 9.40 12.31 28.81
N GLU A 710 10.11 13.31 28.31
CA GLU A 710 9.69 14.71 28.38
C GLU A 710 9.08 15.18 27.05
N SER A 711 7.89 15.77 27.13
CA SER A 711 7.26 16.47 26.00
C SER A 711 7.85 17.86 25.87
N LEU A 712 8.35 18.20 24.68
CA LEU A 712 8.96 19.50 24.38
C LEU A 712 8.01 20.45 23.66
N LEU A 713 6.72 20.12 23.54
CA LEU A 713 5.76 20.95 22.79
C LEU A 713 5.60 22.37 23.38
N ARG A 714 5.74 22.48 24.71
CA ARG A 714 5.66 23.75 25.47
C ARG A 714 7.04 24.40 25.68
N THR A 715 8.07 23.88 25.04
CA THR A 715 9.44 24.40 25.09
C THR A 715 9.69 25.27 23.86
N SER A 716 10.46 26.37 23.99
CA SER A 716 10.75 27.27 22.86
C SER A 716 11.56 26.57 21.76
N LEU A 717 11.40 27.00 20.50
CA LEU A 717 12.12 26.41 19.36
C LEU A 717 13.64 26.46 19.57
N ARG A 718 14.17 27.55 20.13
CA ARG A 718 15.59 27.71 20.46
C ARG A 718 16.10 26.55 21.32
N GLU A 719 15.39 26.24 22.40
CA GLU A 719 15.74 25.17 23.32
C GLU A 719 15.55 23.79 22.68
N ARG A 720 14.45 23.57 21.93
CA ARG A 720 14.24 22.31 21.18
C ARG A 720 15.38 22.06 20.18
N ARG A 721 15.86 23.11 19.52
CA ARG A 721 16.98 23.06 18.57
C ARG A 721 18.33 22.80 19.26
N ALA A 722 18.56 23.39 20.43
CA ALA A 722 19.74 23.10 21.24
C ALA A 722 19.78 21.62 21.64
N ARG A 723 18.68 21.10 22.21
CA ARG A 723 18.56 19.68 22.57
C ARG A 723 18.68 18.75 21.37
N LEU A 724 18.08 19.09 20.23
CA LEU A 724 18.21 18.31 18.99
C LEU A 724 19.68 18.21 18.54
N SER A 725 20.48 19.27 18.73
CA SER A 725 21.90 19.27 18.35
C SER A 725 22.79 18.38 19.22
N GLU A 726 22.34 18.03 20.42
CA GLU A 726 23.03 17.13 21.34
C GLU A 726 22.73 15.65 21.03
N VAL A 727 21.67 15.35 20.28
CA VAL A 727 21.28 13.98 19.92
C VAL A 727 22.30 13.37 18.96
N ARG A 728 22.81 12.17 19.30
CA ARG A 728 23.73 11.45 18.43
C ARG A 728 22.99 10.81 17.25
N LEU A 729 23.16 11.38 16.05
CA LEU A 729 22.50 10.90 14.84
C LEU A 729 23.18 9.65 14.26
N PRO A 730 22.43 8.60 13.89
CA PRO A 730 22.95 7.49 13.12
C PRO A 730 23.16 7.88 11.63
N PRO A 731 23.87 7.03 10.85
CA PRO A 731 24.01 7.22 9.41
C PRO A 731 22.65 7.44 8.73
N GLN A 732 22.62 8.27 7.68
CA GLN A 732 21.40 8.71 6.96
C GLN A 732 20.49 9.70 7.70
N PHE A 733 20.78 10.04 8.96
CA PHE A 733 20.10 11.11 9.69
C PHE A 733 20.95 12.38 9.73
N GLN A 734 20.31 13.53 9.50
CA GLN A 734 20.94 14.84 9.49
C GLN A 734 20.06 15.84 10.25
N ILE A 735 20.65 16.91 10.78
CA ILE A 735 19.91 18.03 11.36
C ILE A 735 19.90 19.18 10.34
N ALA A 736 18.72 19.76 10.10
CA ALA A 736 18.58 20.94 9.26
C ALA A 736 19.46 22.08 9.79
N LYS A 737 20.26 22.71 8.93
CA LYS A 737 21.11 23.85 9.33
C LYS A 737 20.25 25.07 9.61
N VAL A 738 20.49 25.72 10.74
CA VAL A 738 19.85 26.99 11.12
C VAL A 738 20.82 28.14 10.81
N VAL A 739 20.31 29.18 10.16
CA VAL A 739 21.00 30.46 9.97
C VAL A 739 20.18 31.54 10.68
N SER A 740 20.81 32.34 11.51
CA SER A 740 20.16 33.47 12.17
C SER A 740 20.15 34.69 11.25
N ALA A 741 19.01 35.38 11.13
CA ALA A 741 18.92 36.64 10.39
C ALA A 741 18.36 37.77 11.24
N ARG A 742 18.82 38.99 10.98
CA ARG A 742 18.46 40.23 11.69
C ARG A 742 17.99 41.35 10.75
N SER A 743 17.73 41.04 9.48
CA SER A 743 17.19 42.00 8.53
C SER A 743 16.51 41.30 7.36
N ALA A 744 15.61 42.01 6.67
CA ALA A 744 15.03 41.54 5.41
C ALA A 744 16.12 41.20 4.35
N ALA A 745 17.21 41.98 4.32
CA ALA A 745 18.34 41.74 3.41
C ALA A 745 19.05 40.40 3.68
N GLU A 746 19.24 40.03 4.95
CA GLU A 746 19.81 38.74 5.34
C GLU A 746 18.88 37.57 4.99
N ILE A 747 17.56 37.73 5.17
CA ILE A 747 16.56 36.73 4.73
C ILE A 747 16.64 36.52 3.22
N GLU A 748 16.69 37.60 2.45
CA GLU A 748 16.78 37.57 0.99
C GLU A 748 18.10 36.91 0.53
N GLN A 749 19.21 37.21 1.19
CA GLN A 749 20.49 36.55 0.92
C GLN A 749 20.43 35.05 1.21
N ALA A 750 19.88 34.64 2.34
CA ALA A 750 19.69 33.24 2.70
C ALA A 750 18.74 32.53 1.73
N PHE A 751 17.67 33.18 1.29
CA PHE A 751 16.75 32.67 0.27
C PHE A 751 17.49 32.41 -1.06
N ARG A 752 18.34 33.34 -1.51
CA ARG A 752 19.18 33.15 -2.71
C ARG A 752 20.17 31.99 -2.54
N GLN A 753 20.74 31.79 -1.35
CA GLN A 753 21.63 30.65 -1.08
C GLN A 753 20.87 29.32 -1.08
N ALA A 754 19.70 29.24 -0.42
CA ALA A 754 18.86 28.05 -0.41
C ALA A 754 18.48 27.62 -1.84
N ARG A 755 18.28 28.58 -2.75
CA ARG A 755 18.04 28.35 -4.18
C ARG A 755 19.25 27.79 -4.92
N ARG A 756 20.47 28.25 -4.62
CA ARG A 756 21.70 27.67 -5.17
C ARG A 756 21.88 26.20 -4.76
N HIS A 757 21.32 25.82 -3.61
CA HIS A 757 21.30 24.43 -3.13
C HIS A 757 20.11 23.60 -3.67
N LEU A 758 19.35 24.12 -4.64
CA LEU A 758 18.18 23.47 -5.25
C LEU A 758 17.02 23.14 -4.29
N ASN A 759 16.93 23.80 -3.13
CA ASN A 759 15.79 23.64 -2.23
C ASN A 759 14.57 24.47 -2.69
N GLU A 760 13.35 24.12 -2.24
CA GLU A 760 12.11 24.78 -2.68
C GLU A 760 12.05 26.28 -2.33
N GLY A 761 12.75 26.69 -1.28
CA GLY A 761 12.71 28.04 -0.72
C GLY A 761 13.26 28.06 0.70
N LEU A 762 12.71 28.94 1.54
CA LEU A 762 13.17 29.12 2.92
C LEU A 762 12.01 28.94 3.90
N MET A 763 12.30 28.25 5.01
CA MET A 763 11.48 28.24 6.21
C MET A 763 12.02 29.29 7.17
N ILE A 764 11.18 30.23 7.59
CA ILE A 764 11.51 31.22 8.61
C ILE A 764 10.73 30.88 9.87
N LYS A 765 11.40 30.83 11.02
CA LYS A 765 10.79 30.44 12.29
C LYS A 765 11.16 31.43 13.39
N ASP A 766 10.18 31.73 14.23
CA ASP A 766 10.37 32.40 15.51
C ASP A 766 11.10 31.47 16.49
N PRO A 767 12.31 31.82 16.97
CA PRO A 767 13.06 31.03 17.94
C PRO A 767 12.33 30.84 19.28
N GLU A 768 11.45 31.75 19.66
CA GLU A 768 10.73 31.68 20.93
C GLU A 768 9.39 30.94 20.81
N SER A 769 9.03 30.48 19.61
CA SER A 769 7.76 29.79 19.37
C SER A 769 7.68 28.40 20.01
N LEU A 770 6.53 28.12 20.61
CA LEU A 770 6.11 26.78 21.02
C LEU A 770 5.76 25.93 19.79
N TYR A 771 5.77 24.60 19.95
CA TYR A 771 5.26 23.72 18.90
C TYR A 771 3.74 23.60 19.03
N LEU A 772 3.00 24.08 18.04
CA LEU A 772 1.54 24.08 18.01
C LEU A 772 1.06 23.04 16.98
N PRO A 773 0.76 21.80 17.40
CA PRO A 773 0.48 20.73 16.44
C PRO A 773 -0.84 21.01 15.69
N GLY A 774 -0.84 20.79 14.37
CA GLY A 774 -1.99 20.98 13.49
C GLY A 774 -2.40 22.43 13.21
N THR A 775 -1.82 23.41 13.92
CA THR A 775 -2.16 24.82 13.78
C THR A 775 -1.26 25.50 12.74
N ARG A 776 -1.86 26.40 11.95
CA ARG A 776 -1.14 27.34 11.09
C ARG A 776 -1.09 28.69 11.80
N GLY A 777 -0.04 28.88 12.60
CA GLY A 777 0.19 30.11 13.36
C GLY A 777 1.00 31.16 12.61
N MET A 778 1.27 32.27 13.30
CA MET A 778 2.11 33.38 12.81
C MET A 778 3.54 33.29 13.36
N PHE A 779 4.03 32.07 13.55
CA PHE A 779 5.36 31.79 14.11
C PHE A 779 6.31 31.16 13.09
N TRP A 780 5.75 30.39 12.15
CA TRP A 780 6.49 29.73 11.09
C TRP A 780 5.99 30.25 9.76
N PHE A 781 6.91 30.70 8.92
CA PHE A 781 6.64 31.23 7.60
C PHE A 781 7.38 30.43 6.54
N LYS A 782 6.80 30.39 5.35
CA LYS A 782 7.47 29.85 4.16
C LYS A 782 7.56 30.96 3.13
N LEU A 783 8.78 31.27 2.73
CA LEU A 783 9.05 32.20 1.65
C LEU A 783 9.25 31.37 0.37
N LYS A 784 8.33 31.56 -0.58
CA LYS A 784 8.38 31.00 -1.93
C LYS A 784 8.14 32.14 -2.89
N LYS A 785 8.88 32.21 -4.00
CA LYS A 785 8.60 33.20 -5.04
C LYS A 785 7.23 32.90 -5.66
N GLU A 786 6.53 33.95 -6.09
CA GLU A 786 5.27 33.80 -6.82
C GLU A 786 5.45 32.84 -8.00
N LEU A 787 4.51 31.91 -8.11
CA LEU A 787 4.43 30.99 -9.23
C LEU A 787 4.18 31.81 -10.49
N ALA A 788 4.92 31.52 -11.57
CA ALA A 788 4.56 32.07 -12.86
C ALA A 788 3.12 31.66 -13.20
N THR A 789 2.39 32.58 -13.82
CA THR A 789 1.01 32.38 -14.26
C THR A 789 0.93 32.37 -15.77
N LEU A 790 -0.05 31.64 -16.28
CA LEU A 790 -0.49 31.70 -17.67
C LEU A 790 -1.99 31.93 -17.68
N ASP A 791 -2.46 32.88 -18.48
CA ASP A 791 -3.85 33.02 -18.85
C ASP A 791 -4.15 32.03 -19.99
N VAL A 792 -5.01 31.05 -19.73
CA VAL A 792 -5.29 29.92 -20.61
C VAL A 792 -6.79 29.74 -20.83
N VAL A 793 -7.20 29.18 -21.96
CA VAL A 793 -8.62 28.91 -22.24
C VAL A 793 -8.97 27.45 -21.96
N VAL A 794 -10.14 27.19 -21.36
CA VAL A 794 -10.64 25.84 -21.13
C VAL A 794 -11.13 25.22 -22.44
N VAL A 795 -10.65 24.02 -22.77
CA VAL A 795 -11.05 23.30 -24.00
C VAL A 795 -11.79 21.99 -23.70
N ALA A 796 -11.67 21.47 -22.48
CA ALA A 796 -12.44 20.32 -22.02
C ALA A 796 -12.64 20.34 -20.50
N ALA A 797 -13.73 19.72 -20.04
CA ALA A 797 -14.06 19.58 -18.63
C ALA A 797 -14.46 18.13 -18.30
N GLU A 798 -14.06 17.65 -17.13
CA GLU A 798 -14.34 16.29 -16.66
C GLU A 798 -15.07 16.28 -15.31
N LEU A 799 -15.84 15.22 -15.08
CA LEU A 799 -16.46 14.96 -13.78
C LEU A 799 -15.39 14.66 -12.72
N GLY A 800 -15.51 15.33 -11.59
CA GLY A 800 -14.61 15.14 -10.45
C GLY A 800 -14.70 13.75 -9.83
N HIS A 801 -13.92 13.56 -8.76
CA HIS A 801 -13.93 12.33 -7.97
C HIS A 801 -14.47 12.58 -6.55
N GLY A 802 -14.95 11.53 -5.89
CA GLY A 802 -15.48 11.60 -4.52
C GLY A 802 -16.69 12.53 -4.40
N LYS A 803 -16.62 13.52 -3.49
CA LYS A 803 -17.70 14.50 -3.26
C LYS A 803 -18.05 15.36 -4.47
N ARG A 804 -17.16 15.43 -5.46
CA ARG A 804 -17.33 16.21 -6.70
C ARG A 804 -17.67 15.32 -7.90
N ASN A 805 -18.11 14.08 -7.68
CA ASN A 805 -18.46 13.14 -8.76
C ASN A 805 -19.62 13.60 -9.66
N ASN A 806 -20.41 14.58 -9.22
CA ASN A 806 -21.57 15.12 -9.93
C ASN A 806 -21.33 16.50 -10.57
N VAL A 807 -20.12 17.06 -10.47
CA VAL A 807 -19.77 18.38 -11.00
C VAL A 807 -18.56 18.30 -11.92
N LEU A 808 -18.49 19.19 -12.91
CA LEU A 808 -17.36 19.29 -13.84
C LEU A 808 -16.27 20.14 -13.16
N SER A 809 -15.35 19.50 -12.44
CA SER A 809 -14.34 20.21 -11.62
C SER A 809 -12.92 20.16 -12.18
N ASP A 810 -12.73 19.41 -13.25
CA ASP A 810 -11.43 19.02 -13.78
C ASP A 810 -11.26 19.62 -15.18
N TYR A 811 -10.54 20.74 -15.29
CA TYR A 811 -10.51 21.56 -16.51
C TYR A 811 -9.19 21.37 -17.26
N THR A 812 -9.28 20.94 -18.51
CA THR A 812 -8.17 20.90 -19.47
C THR A 812 -8.13 22.22 -20.23
N PHE A 813 -6.95 22.83 -20.30
CA PHE A 813 -6.79 24.15 -20.88
C PHE A 813 -5.65 24.22 -21.90
N ALA A 814 -5.71 25.25 -22.74
CA ALA A 814 -4.84 25.46 -23.89
C ALA A 814 -4.30 26.90 -23.94
N VAL A 815 -3.14 27.03 -24.58
CA VAL A 815 -2.54 28.30 -25.02
C VAL A 815 -2.73 28.47 -26.52
N ARG A 816 -2.58 29.69 -27.02
CA ARG A 816 -2.68 29.96 -28.46
C ARG A 816 -1.34 29.76 -29.16
N ASP A 817 -1.35 29.04 -30.26
CA ASP A 817 -0.24 29.01 -31.22
C ASP A 817 -0.30 30.25 -32.12
N GLU A 818 0.72 31.10 -32.07
CA GLU A 818 0.78 32.32 -32.89
C GLU A 818 0.92 32.03 -34.38
N THR A 819 1.43 30.86 -34.77
CA THR A 819 1.69 30.53 -36.18
C THR A 819 0.45 29.99 -36.89
N THR A 820 -0.30 29.13 -36.22
CA THR A 820 -1.50 28.48 -36.78
C THR A 820 -2.81 29.09 -36.30
N GLY A 821 -2.78 29.89 -35.22
CA GLY A 821 -3.97 30.34 -34.51
C GLY A 821 -4.65 29.23 -33.70
N GLY A 822 -4.11 28.01 -33.70
CA GLY A 822 -4.68 26.85 -33.03
C GLY A 822 -4.57 26.92 -31.51
N LEU A 823 -5.51 26.27 -30.82
CA LEU A 823 -5.48 26.10 -29.36
C LEU A 823 -4.75 24.81 -29.00
N LEU A 824 -3.59 24.92 -28.38
CA LEU A 824 -2.75 23.78 -28.02
C LEU A 824 -2.83 23.52 -26.51
N ARG A 825 -3.31 22.33 -26.16
CA ARG A 825 -3.41 21.87 -24.77
C ARG A 825 -2.05 21.95 -24.09
N ILE A 826 -2.00 22.50 -22.87
CA ILE A 826 -0.75 22.65 -22.10
C ILE A 826 -0.86 22.11 -20.67
N GLY A 827 -2.08 21.79 -20.21
CA GLY A 827 -2.26 21.19 -18.89
C GLY A 827 -3.72 21.00 -18.48
N LYS A 828 -3.88 20.57 -17.24
CA LYS A 828 -5.17 20.34 -16.58
C LYS A 828 -5.08 20.73 -15.11
N ALA A 829 -6.09 21.41 -14.58
CA ALA A 829 -6.18 21.78 -13.16
C ALA A 829 -7.53 21.40 -12.56
N TYR A 830 -7.52 21.04 -11.28
CA TYR A 830 -8.67 20.58 -10.50
C TYR A 830 -8.80 21.31 -9.15
N SER A 831 -7.96 22.33 -8.92
CA SER A 831 -7.90 23.07 -7.66
C SER A 831 -7.73 24.56 -7.91
N GLY A 832 -8.29 25.38 -7.02
CA GLY A 832 -8.20 26.84 -7.11
C GLY A 832 -9.53 27.58 -7.03
N LEU A 833 -10.62 26.91 -7.42
CA LEU A 833 -11.97 27.47 -7.40
C LEU A 833 -12.77 27.05 -6.16
N THR A 834 -13.66 27.94 -5.73
CA THR A 834 -14.68 27.68 -4.70
C THR A 834 -15.77 26.75 -5.21
N ASP A 835 -16.51 26.13 -4.30
CA ASP A 835 -17.61 25.23 -4.69
C ASP A 835 -18.74 25.98 -5.45
N ALA A 836 -18.94 27.27 -5.16
CA ALA A 836 -19.89 28.12 -5.88
C ALA A 836 -19.45 28.38 -7.33
N GLU A 837 -18.17 28.71 -7.55
CA GLU A 837 -17.61 28.90 -8.90
C GLU A 837 -17.61 27.60 -9.70
N ILE A 838 -17.33 26.46 -9.06
CA ILE A 838 -17.41 25.14 -9.73
C ILE A 838 -18.85 24.83 -10.15
N ALA A 839 -19.84 25.15 -9.32
CA ALA A 839 -21.25 24.97 -9.68
C ALA A 839 -21.65 25.85 -10.88
N GLU A 840 -21.24 27.12 -10.88
CA GLU A 840 -21.45 28.05 -12.00
C GLU A 840 -20.82 27.51 -13.30
N LEU A 841 -19.53 27.15 -13.26
CA LEU A 841 -18.82 26.61 -14.43
C LEU A 841 -19.39 25.27 -14.87
N THR A 842 -19.86 24.43 -13.95
CA THR A 842 -20.52 23.16 -14.30
C THR A 842 -21.75 23.40 -15.16
N GLU A 843 -22.60 24.35 -14.78
CA GLU A 843 -23.79 24.68 -15.59
C GLU A 843 -23.41 25.33 -16.92
N HIS A 844 -22.42 26.23 -16.92
CA HIS A 844 -21.89 26.82 -18.15
C HIS A 844 -21.36 25.75 -19.13
N PHE A 845 -20.52 24.84 -18.67
CA PHE A 845 -19.95 23.79 -19.53
C PHE A 845 -20.97 22.75 -19.96
N LYS A 846 -22.00 22.47 -19.16
CA LYS A 846 -23.13 21.63 -19.58
C LYS A 846 -23.90 22.26 -20.74
N GLN A 847 -24.10 23.57 -20.71
CA GLN A 847 -24.80 24.32 -21.77
C GLN A 847 -23.93 24.50 -23.02
N ASN A 848 -22.61 24.62 -22.85
CA ASN A 848 -21.64 24.88 -23.92
C ASN A 848 -20.75 23.65 -24.24
N THR A 849 -21.32 22.44 -24.19
CA THR A 849 -20.63 21.20 -24.58
C THR A 849 -20.65 21.04 -26.11
N LEU A 850 -19.48 20.82 -26.71
CA LEU A 850 -19.32 20.49 -28.13
C LEU A 850 -19.46 18.99 -28.39
N ALA A 851 -18.87 18.16 -27.52
CA ALA A 851 -18.99 16.70 -27.56
C ALA A 851 -19.03 16.12 -26.13
N ASP A 852 -20.01 15.23 -25.89
CA ASP A 852 -20.19 14.57 -24.60
C ASP A 852 -19.75 13.10 -24.68
N HIS A 853 -18.71 12.75 -23.93
CA HIS A 853 -18.18 11.39 -23.79
C HIS A 853 -18.43 10.84 -22.37
N GLY A 854 -19.51 11.29 -21.73
CA GLY A 854 -19.93 10.88 -20.39
C GLY A 854 -19.12 11.58 -19.31
N ARG A 855 -17.98 11.00 -18.90
CA ARG A 855 -17.11 11.59 -17.86
C ARG A 855 -16.27 12.75 -18.36
N TYR A 856 -16.04 12.82 -19.67
CA TYR A 856 -15.23 13.81 -20.35
C TYR A 856 -16.11 14.58 -21.34
N ARG A 857 -15.98 15.90 -21.35
CA ARG A 857 -16.70 16.78 -22.27
C ARG A 857 -15.74 17.73 -22.95
N GLU A 858 -15.81 17.76 -24.28
CA GLU A 858 -15.21 18.84 -25.05
C GLU A 858 -16.15 20.04 -24.99
N VAL A 859 -15.62 21.21 -24.64
CA VAL A 859 -16.44 22.39 -24.37
C VAL A 859 -16.02 23.53 -25.29
N LYS A 860 -16.94 24.46 -25.53
CA LYS A 860 -16.63 25.69 -26.25
C LYS A 860 -15.52 26.44 -25.50
N PRO A 861 -14.43 26.83 -26.18
CA PRO A 861 -13.33 27.53 -25.53
C PRO A 861 -13.71 29.00 -25.33
N ASP A 862 -14.45 29.31 -24.27
CA ASP A 862 -14.90 30.67 -23.95
C ASP A 862 -14.60 31.11 -22.51
N ILE A 863 -14.15 30.19 -21.65
CA ILE A 863 -13.73 30.50 -20.28
C ILE A 863 -12.20 30.61 -20.22
N VAL A 864 -11.72 31.79 -19.84
CA VAL A 864 -10.29 32.05 -19.59
C VAL A 864 -9.99 31.94 -18.09
N LEU A 865 -8.92 31.23 -17.77
CA LEU A 865 -8.44 31.01 -16.40
C LEU A 865 -7.00 31.53 -16.27
N GLU A 866 -6.73 32.25 -15.19
CA GLU A 866 -5.35 32.52 -14.77
C GLU A 866 -4.86 31.30 -13.99
N VAL A 867 -3.85 30.60 -14.51
CA VAL A 867 -3.32 29.37 -13.94
C VAL A 867 -1.89 29.59 -13.46
N ALA A 868 -1.69 29.46 -12.15
CA ALA A 868 -0.38 29.45 -11.52
C ALA A 868 0.23 28.04 -11.55
N PHE A 869 1.54 27.93 -11.80
CA PHE A 869 2.24 26.63 -11.87
C PHE A 869 3.65 26.70 -11.29
N ASN A 870 4.17 25.55 -10.86
CA ASN A 870 5.50 25.45 -10.24
C ASN A 870 6.63 25.53 -11.25
N SER A 871 6.45 24.93 -12.42
CA SER A 871 7.41 24.94 -13.53
C SER A 871 6.74 24.50 -14.83
N ILE A 872 7.36 24.81 -15.97
CA ILE A 872 6.98 24.30 -17.30
C ILE A 872 8.04 23.32 -17.78
N GLN A 873 7.62 22.18 -18.33
CA GLN A 873 8.54 21.15 -18.81
C GLN A 873 8.21 20.71 -20.25
N PRO A 874 9.20 20.30 -21.06
CA PRO A 874 8.96 19.66 -22.34
C PRO A 874 8.12 18.38 -22.17
N SER A 875 7.11 18.21 -23.01
CA SER A 875 6.18 17.08 -22.95
C SER A 875 5.77 16.61 -24.34
N ALA A 876 6.01 15.35 -24.64
CA ALA A 876 5.50 14.70 -25.85
C ALA A 876 4.00 14.35 -25.76
N ARG A 877 3.35 14.52 -24.60
CA ARG A 877 1.94 14.16 -24.37
C ARG A 877 0.94 15.25 -24.77
N HIS A 878 1.42 16.47 -24.95
CA HIS A 878 0.60 17.63 -25.26
C HIS A 878 1.00 18.18 -26.61
N ALA A 879 0.04 18.58 -27.43
CA ALA A 879 0.30 19.15 -28.76
C ALA A 879 1.11 20.44 -28.70
N SER A 880 1.11 21.15 -27.56
CA SER A 880 1.99 22.30 -27.29
C SER A 880 3.47 21.92 -27.15
N GLY A 881 3.83 20.64 -27.01
CA GLY A 881 5.19 20.24 -26.66
C GLY A 881 5.60 20.60 -25.22
N LEU A 882 4.68 21.14 -24.41
CA LEU A 882 4.92 21.62 -23.04
C LEU A 882 3.86 21.07 -22.06
N ALA A 883 4.22 20.94 -20.79
CA ALA A 883 3.31 20.60 -19.71
C ALA A 883 3.55 21.47 -18.47
N LEU A 884 2.47 21.99 -17.88
CA LEU A 884 2.52 22.72 -16.60
C LEU A 884 2.58 21.75 -15.42
N ARG A 885 3.48 22.01 -14.45
CA ARG A 885 3.59 21.22 -13.21
C ARG A 885 2.84 21.88 -12.06
N PHE A 886 2.01 21.09 -11.38
CA PHE A 886 1.12 21.54 -10.29
C PHE A 886 0.29 22.79 -10.64
N PRO A 887 -0.39 22.82 -11.79
CA PRO A 887 -1.23 23.95 -12.15
C PRO A 887 -2.37 24.12 -11.14
N ARG A 888 -2.61 25.36 -10.74
CA ARG A 888 -3.70 25.77 -9.87
C ARG A 888 -4.38 26.99 -10.46
N ILE A 889 -5.70 26.98 -10.44
CA ILE A 889 -6.49 28.12 -10.92
C ILE A 889 -6.39 29.22 -9.86
N LYS A 890 -5.92 30.39 -10.26
CA LYS A 890 -5.79 31.56 -9.39
C LYS A 890 -7.04 32.43 -9.48
N ALA A 891 -7.56 32.61 -10.69
CA ALA A 891 -8.77 33.40 -10.94
C ALA A 891 -9.46 32.97 -12.24
N ILE A 892 -10.77 33.22 -12.32
CA ILE A 892 -11.53 33.20 -13.58
C ILE A 892 -11.41 34.60 -14.20
N ARG A 893 -10.83 34.70 -15.40
CA ARG A 893 -10.52 35.97 -16.07
C ARG A 893 -11.67 36.41 -16.96
N ARG A 894 -12.72 36.95 -16.32
CA ARG A 894 -13.91 37.47 -17.03
C ARG A 894 -13.61 38.73 -17.86
N ASP A 895 -12.47 39.37 -17.59
CA ASP A 895 -11.94 40.52 -18.31
C ASP A 895 -11.24 40.14 -19.63
N LYS A 896 -11.00 38.85 -19.88
CA LYS A 896 -10.25 38.35 -21.03
C LYS A 896 -11.10 37.44 -21.92
N ASN A 897 -10.85 37.52 -23.22
CA ASN A 897 -11.39 36.60 -24.22
C ASN A 897 -10.29 35.64 -24.75
N VAL A 898 -10.68 34.68 -25.58
CA VAL A 898 -9.78 33.68 -26.18
C VAL A 898 -8.60 34.31 -26.94
N ASP A 899 -8.82 35.46 -27.59
CA ASP A 899 -7.80 36.17 -28.35
C ASP A 899 -6.78 36.90 -27.45
N SER A 900 -7.01 36.93 -26.14
CA SER A 900 -6.15 37.59 -25.14
C SER A 900 -5.46 36.62 -24.17
N ILE A 901 -5.56 35.31 -24.43
CA ILE A 901 -4.83 34.29 -23.68
C ILE A 901 -3.35 34.29 -24.05
N ASP A 902 -2.53 33.74 -23.16
CA ASP A 902 -1.10 33.63 -23.38
C ASP A 902 -0.77 32.63 -24.50
N THR A 903 0.38 32.85 -25.10
CA THR A 903 0.79 32.16 -26.31
C THR A 903 1.79 31.05 -26.06
N LEU A 904 1.94 30.16 -27.04
CA LEU A 904 2.93 29.10 -26.99
C LEU A 904 4.35 29.66 -26.91
N GLN A 905 4.67 30.73 -27.64
CA GLN A 905 5.97 31.39 -27.55
C GLN A 905 6.23 31.91 -26.13
N TYR A 906 5.27 32.57 -25.51
CA TYR A 906 5.42 33.05 -24.13
C TYR A 906 5.64 31.89 -23.13
N ALA A 907 4.93 30.78 -23.31
CA ALA A 907 5.15 29.57 -22.52
C ALA A 907 6.57 28.98 -22.72
N HIS A 908 7.11 29.02 -23.95
CA HIS A 908 8.51 28.63 -24.21
C HIS A 908 9.52 29.59 -23.59
N GLU A 909 9.26 30.90 -23.59
CA GLU A 909 10.11 31.90 -22.93
C GLU A 909 10.18 31.66 -21.41
N LEU A 910 9.03 31.37 -20.79
CA LEU A 910 8.97 31.00 -19.38
C LEU A 910 9.75 29.70 -19.10
N ALA A 911 9.61 28.68 -19.96
CA ALA A 911 10.37 27.44 -19.85
C ALA A 911 11.89 27.64 -20.03
N ALA A 912 12.30 28.53 -20.93
CA ALA A 912 13.71 28.86 -21.18
C ALA A 912 14.34 29.65 -20.02
N ARG A 913 13.58 30.56 -19.39
CA ARG A 913 14.01 31.26 -18.16
C ARG A 913 14.20 30.28 -17.01
N ASP A 914 13.30 29.31 -16.83
CA ASP A 914 13.46 28.23 -15.85
C ASP A 914 14.72 27.39 -16.14
N ALA A 915 15.01 27.09 -17.41
CA ALA A 915 16.18 26.32 -17.82
C ALA A 915 17.52 27.09 -17.67
N GLN A 916 17.56 28.40 -17.96
CA GLN A 916 18.75 29.24 -17.75
C GLN A 916 19.07 29.41 -16.26
N ILE A 917 18.05 29.49 -15.40
CA ILE A 917 18.24 29.48 -13.94
C ILE A 917 18.81 28.12 -13.47
N GLN A 918 18.50 27.02 -14.17
CA GLN A 918 19.11 25.71 -13.89
C GLN A 918 20.53 25.56 -14.46
N GLN A 919 20.84 26.14 -15.64
CA GLN A 919 22.15 26.00 -16.30
C GLN A 919 23.22 26.95 -15.76
N SER A 920 22.87 28.18 -15.37
CA SER A 920 23.80 29.17 -14.75
C SER A 920 24.31 28.76 -13.35
N VAL A 921 23.87 27.61 -12.85
CA VAL A 921 24.19 27.05 -11.53
C VAL A 921 25.09 25.80 -11.64
N SER A 922 25.55 25.44 -12.85
CA SER A 922 26.66 24.49 -13.01
C SER A 922 27.98 25.24 -12.80
N PRO A 923 28.77 24.97 -11.75
CA PRO A 923 30.13 25.49 -11.71
C PRO A 923 30.93 24.76 -12.78
N GLU A 924 31.56 25.53 -13.66
CA GLU A 924 32.72 25.10 -14.43
C GLU A 924 33.72 24.46 -13.45
N VAL A 925 33.92 23.15 -13.56
CA VAL A 925 35.07 22.48 -12.96
C VAL A 925 36.13 22.39 -14.06
N ALA A 926 37.00 23.39 -14.04
CA ALA A 926 38.43 23.16 -14.20
C ALA A 926 39.03 22.95 -12.81
#